data_AF-A0A3M7NJ87-F1
#
_entry.id   AF-A0A3M7NJ87-F1
#
_cell.length_a   1.000
_cell.length_b   1.000
_cell.length_c   1.000
_cell.angle_alpha   90.00
_cell.angle_beta   90.00
_cell.angle_gamma   90.00
#
_symmetry.space_group_name_H-M   'P 1'
#
loop_
_entity.id
_entity.type
_entity.pdbx_description
1 polymer ?
#
loop_
_entity_poly.entity_id
_entity_poly.type
_entity_poly.pdbx_seq_one_letter_code
_entity_poly.pdbx_strand_id
1 'polypeptide(L)'
;MWNLQTSRSRKATIVASFACRLLLIIAIAFRLATFDRVGLASNPSLEEAQFIVWSQAELNYAIISATIPSLLQFMKNLNTVFGGLSDQEQLTYGSHGRSNGLFPLSHLRWGTNTRASNIAGQTWEDVCLNKSAAKTNAKTSSDTSKQSVGSSHSQRMIIRKDVSYQLQLPLAITAQTRAHHPQADAKKTFIGSVDNGTTSSRFLIFDANGEPVAQHQIEFKQIYPHSGWHEHDPVELFSSVSECIDKATEAFQKLGNQISDIKAIGITNQRETTVVWDKTTGEPLYNAVVWTDTRSASLVRELKLKEGANELAAICGEQLTTYPSVAKLLWLLRNVDAIKKAYEAGNLAFGTVDTWLVYKLNGGKEANVFVSDPSNAGRTMFMNISNFTYDKTLLDFFSLDTSKIALPRIVPSAHATAYGKLASTALKGVRITGCLGDQSAALVGQGGFSQGRAKNTYGTGAFLLLNVGTKPVISSHGLMSTVAFDFSAQGVPPAYALEGSIAVAGSSVKFLMNNLGFFRDSHKISELAHTVPDNGGTVFVTAFSGLFAPYWIDSAKGTLFGLTAHTQRGHIARATLEATCFQTRAILDAMQADSGVTLTDLAVDGGMSNSELCMQTQADIIQIPVDRPQMRETTALGAAIAAGFAVGVWKSLDELKNINQEGRTFFKPQMEKRRSEAMYRKWQKAVKMSEGWTDNDDEALRHEKR
;
A
#
# COMPACT_ATOMS: atom_id res chain seq x y z
N MET A 1 -8.12 -34.70 -19.62
CA MET A 1 -8.97 -35.27 -20.69
C MET A 1 -9.67 -36.57 -20.26
N TRP A 2 -8.98 -37.69 -20.07
CA TRP A 2 -9.65 -38.98 -19.84
C TRP A 2 -10.52 -39.04 -18.57
N ASN A 3 -10.10 -38.36 -17.50
CA ASN A 3 -10.81 -38.27 -16.21
C ASN A 3 -12.05 -37.34 -16.20
N LEU A 4 -12.38 -36.68 -17.32
CA LEU A 4 -13.61 -35.87 -17.41
C LEU A 4 -14.84 -36.78 -17.52
N GLN A 5 -15.92 -36.49 -16.80
CA GLN A 5 -17.21 -37.20 -16.95
C GLN A 5 -17.95 -36.75 -18.22
N THR A 6 -17.39 -37.06 -19.38
CA THR A 6 -17.98 -36.76 -20.70
C THR A 6 -18.06 -38.02 -21.57
N SER A 7 -19.03 -38.07 -22.49
CA SER A 7 -19.24 -39.24 -23.35
C SER A 7 -18.02 -39.55 -24.22
N ARG A 8 -17.79 -40.84 -24.50
CA ARG A 8 -16.63 -41.29 -25.32
C ARG A 8 -16.62 -40.62 -26.71
N SER A 9 -17.78 -40.38 -27.30
CA SER A 9 -17.95 -39.60 -28.53
C SER A 9 -17.37 -38.18 -28.40
N ARG A 10 -17.82 -37.38 -27.41
CA ARG A 10 -17.28 -36.02 -27.20
C ARG A 10 -15.78 -36.01 -26.89
N LYS A 11 -15.28 -37.00 -26.14
CA LYS A 11 -13.83 -37.18 -25.92
C LYS A 11 -13.09 -37.40 -27.23
N ALA A 12 -13.58 -38.29 -28.09
CA ALA A 12 -12.99 -38.56 -29.41
C ALA A 12 -12.99 -37.31 -30.30
N THR A 13 -14.09 -36.54 -30.34
CA THR A 13 -14.17 -35.27 -31.08
C THR A 13 -13.14 -34.24 -30.59
N ILE A 14 -12.96 -34.10 -29.28
CA ILE A 14 -11.97 -33.16 -28.72
C ILE A 14 -10.54 -33.64 -29.02
N VAL A 15 -10.24 -34.93 -28.88
CA VAL A 15 -8.92 -35.50 -29.24
C VAL A 15 -8.63 -35.28 -30.73
N ALA A 16 -9.57 -35.60 -31.62
CA ALA A 16 -9.40 -35.40 -33.06
C ALA A 16 -9.21 -33.92 -33.42
N SER A 17 -10.00 -33.01 -32.82
CA SER A 17 -9.88 -31.57 -33.02
C SER A 17 -8.52 -31.01 -32.56
N PHE A 18 -7.90 -31.59 -31.52
CA PHE A 18 -6.54 -31.24 -31.09
C PHE A 18 -5.45 -31.91 -31.93
N ALA A 19 -5.64 -33.16 -32.37
CA ALA A 19 -4.67 -33.89 -33.20
C ALA A 19 -4.40 -33.17 -34.53
N CYS A 20 -5.46 -32.69 -35.22
CA CYS A 20 -5.30 -31.90 -36.44
C CYS A 20 -4.60 -30.56 -36.20
N ARG A 21 -4.74 -29.96 -35.00
CA ARG A 21 -4.04 -28.71 -34.63
C ARG A 21 -2.57 -28.92 -34.28
N LEU A 22 -2.21 -30.09 -33.75
CA LEU A 22 -0.82 -30.42 -33.46
C LEU A 22 0.04 -30.42 -34.74
N LEU A 23 -0.50 -30.91 -35.86
CA LEU A 23 0.17 -30.85 -37.16
C LEU A 23 0.42 -29.41 -37.62
N LEU A 24 -0.54 -28.50 -37.40
CA LEU A 24 -0.38 -27.07 -37.70
C LEU A 24 0.70 -26.42 -36.82
N ILE A 25 0.72 -26.74 -35.52
CA ILE A 25 1.73 -26.24 -34.57
C ILE A 25 3.13 -26.75 -34.96
N ILE A 26 3.26 -28.02 -35.36
CA ILE A 26 4.53 -28.60 -35.84
C ILE A 26 4.99 -27.90 -37.14
N ALA A 27 4.08 -27.64 -38.08
CA ALA A 27 4.41 -26.90 -39.30
C ALA A 27 4.86 -25.45 -39.03
N ILE A 28 4.24 -24.77 -38.06
CA ILE A 28 4.65 -23.44 -37.59
C ILE A 28 6.03 -23.50 -36.93
N ALA A 29 6.28 -24.48 -36.04
CA ALA A 29 7.57 -24.66 -35.38
C ALA A 29 8.70 -24.95 -36.40
N PHE A 30 8.44 -25.77 -37.42
CA PHE A 30 9.38 -25.99 -38.52
C PHE A 30 9.67 -24.71 -39.32
N ARG A 31 8.64 -23.89 -39.61
CA ARG A 31 8.83 -22.58 -40.28
C ARG A 31 9.61 -21.57 -39.44
N LEU A 32 9.40 -21.53 -38.13
CA LEU A 32 10.17 -20.68 -37.22
C LEU A 32 11.63 -21.14 -37.15
N ALA A 33 11.88 -22.45 -37.11
CA ALA A 33 13.24 -23.00 -37.14
C ALA A 33 13.98 -22.76 -38.47
N THR A 34 13.29 -22.62 -39.61
CA THR A 34 13.91 -22.13 -40.85
C THR A 34 14.11 -20.62 -40.87
N PHE A 35 13.32 -19.83 -40.13
CA PHE A 35 13.48 -18.38 -40.03
C PHE A 35 14.79 -17.99 -39.32
N ASP A 36 15.11 -18.66 -38.20
CA ASP A 36 16.39 -18.48 -37.47
C ASP A 36 17.65 -18.74 -38.33
N ARG A 37 17.50 -19.48 -39.44
CA ARG A 37 18.62 -19.79 -40.36
C ARG A 37 18.83 -18.76 -41.48
N VAL A 38 17.99 -17.72 -41.59
CA VAL A 38 18.07 -16.70 -42.67
C VAL A 38 18.45 -15.31 -42.12
N GLY A 39 18.96 -15.24 -40.88
CA GLY A 39 19.35 -13.99 -40.22
C GLY A 39 20.65 -13.31 -40.70
N LEU A 40 21.19 -13.63 -41.88
CA LEU A 40 22.49 -13.10 -42.37
C LEU A 40 22.54 -12.88 -43.89
N ALA A 41 21.81 -11.89 -44.42
CA ALA A 41 22.12 -11.25 -45.72
C ALA A 41 21.44 -9.88 -45.87
N SER A 42 22.19 -8.89 -46.36
CA SER A 42 21.68 -7.55 -46.71
C SER A 42 21.25 -7.51 -48.19
N ASN A 43 19.98 -7.80 -48.49
CA ASN A 43 19.44 -7.84 -49.85
C ASN A 43 17.93 -7.47 -49.88
N PRO A 44 17.32 -7.14 -51.05
CA PRO A 44 15.96 -6.58 -51.14
C PRO A 44 14.82 -7.58 -50.89
N SER A 45 15.13 -8.80 -50.43
CA SER A 45 14.16 -9.76 -49.86
C SER A 45 13.45 -9.24 -48.60
N LEU A 46 13.76 -8.03 -48.14
CA LEU A 46 13.12 -7.37 -47.01
C LEU A 46 11.67 -6.95 -47.31
N GLU A 47 11.32 -6.62 -48.56
CA GLU A 47 9.91 -6.38 -48.96
C GLU A 47 9.12 -7.70 -49.00
N GLU A 48 9.69 -8.77 -49.55
CA GLU A 48 9.09 -10.11 -49.50
C GLU A 48 8.94 -10.61 -48.06
N ALA A 49 9.94 -10.36 -47.20
CA ALA A 49 9.85 -10.65 -45.77
C ALA A 49 8.74 -9.84 -45.09
N GLN A 50 8.55 -8.56 -45.45
CA GLN A 50 7.45 -7.74 -44.94
C GLN A 50 6.08 -8.28 -45.40
N PHE A 51 5.95 -8.66 -46.68
CA PHE A 51 4.74 -9.29 -47.21
C PHE A 51 4.43 -10.62 -46.51
N ILE A 52 5.45 -11.46 -46.27
CA ILE A 52 5.32 -12.73 -45.54
C ILE A 52 4.97 -12.50 -44.06
N VAL A 53 5.58 -11.52 -43.39
CA VAL A 53 5.28 -11.17 -41.99
C VAL A 53 3.86 -10.62 -41.85
N TRP A 54 3.39 -9.76 -42.76
CA TRP A 54 2.01 -9.29 -42.77
C TRP A 54 1.02 -10.42 -43.08
N SER A 55 1.30 -11.27 -44.08
CA SER A 55 0.50 -12.47 -44.37
C SER A 55 0.43 -13.42 -43.16
N GLN A 56 1.52 -13.56 -42.41
CA GLN A 56 1.58 -14.39 -41.20
C GLN A 56 0.83 -13.74 -40.03
N ALA A 57 0.88 -12.41 -39.89
CA ALA A 57 0.12 -11.66 -38.91
C ALA A 57 -1.39 -11.75 -39.19
N GLU A 58 -1.81 -11.58 -40.44
CA GLU A 58 -3.19 -11.77 -40.90
C GLU A 58 -3.68 -13.20 -40.68
N LEU A 59 -2.88 -14.21 -41.04
CA LEU A 59 -3.23 -15.61 -40.79
C LEU A 59 -3.38 -15.90 -39.29
N ASN A 60 -2.48 -15.39 -38.46
CA ASN A 60 -2.58 -15.51 -37.00
C ASN A 60 -3.83 -14.79 -36.46
N TYR A 61 -4.14 -13.59 -36.95
CA TYR A 61 -5.35 -12.84 -36.57
C TYR A 61 -6.63 -13.56 -37.03
N ALA A 62 -6.65 -14.14 -38.23
CA ALA A 62 -7.76 -14.94 -38.75
C ALA A 62 -7.97 -16.21 -37.92
N ILE A 63 -6.89 -16.89 -37.53
CA ILE A 63 -6.95 -18.05 -36.63
C ILE A 63 -7.48 -17.65 -35.25
N ILE A 64 -7.01 -16.56 -34.65
CA ILE A 64 -7.49 -16.06 -33.35
C ILE A 64 -8.96 -15.63 -33.46
N SER A 65 -9.32 -14.88 -34.50
CA SER A 65 -10.68 -14.45 -34.83
C SER A 65 -11.64 -15.63 -35.01
N ALA A 66 -11.25 -16.70 -35.71
CA ALA A 66 -12.05 -17.92 -35.81
C ALA A 66 -12.09 -18.72 -34.48
N THR A 67 -11.03 -18.63 -33.67
CA THR A 67 -10.92 -19.37 -32.40
C THR A 67 -11.75 -18.75 -31.29
N ILE A 68 -11.94 -17.43 -31.24
CA ILE A 68 -12.69 -16.75 -30.15
C ILE A 68 -14.19 -17.14 -30.12
N PRO A 69 -14.97 -17.07 -31.22
CA PRO A 69 -16.35 -17.56 -31.26
C PRO A 69 -16.44 -19.06 -30.98
N SER A 70 -15.47 -19.84 -31.46
CA SER A 70 -15.37 -21.28 -31.21
C SER A 70 -15.12 -21.61 -29.73
N LEU A 71 -14.27 -20.83 -29.05
CA LEU A 71 -14.03 -20.91 -27.60
C LEU A 71 -15.25 -20.48 -26.80
N LEU A 72 -15.95 -19.42 -27.22
CA LEU A 72 -17.22 -19.00 -26.61
C LEU A 72 -18.29 -20.10 -26.71
N GLN A 73 -18.42 -20.76 -27.86
CA GLN A 73 -19.33 -21.89 -28.04
C GLN A 73 -18.91 -23.12 -27.22
N PHE A 74 -17.60 -23.39 -27.14
CA PHE A 74 -17.03 -24.45 -26.28
C PHE A 74 -17.24 -24.18 -24.78
N MET A 75 -17.06 -22.93 -24.33
CA MET A 75 -17.31 -22.51 -22.95
C MET A 75 -18.79 -22.55 -22.60
N LYS A 76 -19.69 -22.12 -23.49
CA LYS A 76 -21.14 -22.32 -23.34
C LYS A 76 -21.49 -23.80 -23.17
N ASN A 77 -20.88 -24.68 -23.96
CA ASN A 77 -21.09 -26.13 -23.88
C ASN A 77 -20.38 -26.83 -22.71
N LEU A 78 -19.44 -26.16 -22.02
CA LEU A 78 -18.90 -26.59 -20.72
C LEU A 78 -19.80 -26.14 -19.56
N ASN A 79 -20.61 -25.11 -19.75
CA ASN A 79 -21.47 -24.53 -18.72
C ASN A 79 -22.81 -25.27 -18.56
N THR A 80 -22.81 -26.61 -18.66
CA THR A 80 -23.94 -27.43 -18.25
C THR A 80 -23.93 -27.54 -16.73
N VAL A 81 -24.71 -26.67 -16.09
CA VAL A 81 -24.95 -26.60 -14.65
C VAL A 81 -25.40 -27.97 -14.09
N PHE A 82 -24.92 -28.30 -12.89
CA PHE A 82 -25.50 -29.39 -12.09
C PHE A 82 -26.93 -29.01 -11.68
N GLY A 83 -27.93 -29.68 -12.26
CA GLY A 83 -29.35 -29.40 -12.01
C GLY A 83 -30.05 -28.98 -13.31
N GLY A 84 -30.94 -29.83 -13.80
CA GLY A 84 -31.43 -29.74 -15.17
C GLY A 84 -32.56 -28.73 -15.39
N LEU A 85 -32.53 -28.12 -16.58
CA LEU A 85 -33.70 -27.73 -17.38
C LEU A 85 -33.39 -28.08 -18.84
N SER A 86 -34.39 -28.51 -19.59
CA SER A 86 -34.24 -29.07 -20.94
C SER A 86 -34.64 -28.06 -22.02
N ASP A 87 -33.65 -27.55 -22.77
CA ASP A 87 -33.89 -26.74 -23.97
C ASP A 87 -33.92 -27.62 -25.24
N GLN A 88 -35.08 -28.23 -25.49
CA GLN A 88 -35.69 -28.29 -26.82
C GLN A 88 -36.81 -27.21 -26.80
N GLU A 89 -37.06 -26.40 -27.82
CA GLU A 89 -36.73 -26.56 -29.24
C GLU A 89 -36.68 -25.21 -29.99
N GLN A 90 -36.53 -25.26 -31.32
CA GLN A 90 -36.22 -24.13 -32.19
C GLN A 90 -37.38 -23.17 -32.48
N LEU A 91 -37.01 -21.97 -32.95
CA LEU A 91 -37.83 -21.09 -33.78
C LEU A 91 -38.59 -21.88 -34.88
N THR A 92 -39.92 -21.78 -34.91
CA THR A 92 -40.68 -21.95 -36.17
C THR A 92 -41.89 -21.01 -36.24
N TYR A 93 -42.23 -20.61 -37.46
CA TYR A 93 -43.37 -19.75 -37.79
C TYR A 93 -44.71 -20.51 -37.70
N GLY A 94 -45.77 -19.81 -37.24
CA GLY A 94 -47.05 -19.82 -37.96
C GLY A 94 -48.28 -20.51 -37.33
N SER A 95 -49.43 -19.88 -37.63
CA SER A 95 -50.82 -20.40 -37.59
C SER A 95 -51.63 -20.32 -36.28
N HIS A 96 -52.96 -20.30 -36.46
CA HIS A 96 -53.98 -19.88 -35.50
C HIS A 96 -54.45 -20.99 -34.54
N GLY A 97 -54.96 -20.60 -33.36
CA GLY A 97 -55.79 -21.46 -32.51
C GLY A 97 -56.48 -20.68 -31.38
N ARG A 98 -57.81 -20.54 -31.42
CA ARG A 98 -58.64 -20.00 -30.33
C ARG A 98 -58.94 -21.11 -29.31
N SER A 99 -59.01 -20.80 -28.00
CA SER A 99 -60.26 -20.91 -27.19
C SER A 99 -60.09 -20.70 -25.68
N ASN A 100 -60.81 -19.71 -25.15
CA ASN A 100 -61.67 -19.67 -23.94
C ASN A 100 -61.33 -20.41 -22.62
N GLY A 101 -61.50 -19.67 -21.50
CA GLY A 101 -61.61 -20.20 -20.11
C GLY A 101 -61.32 -19.13 -19.03
N LEU A 102 -62.12 -18.07 -18.91
CA LEU A 102 -63.16 -17.87 -17.87
C LEU A 102 -62.68 -17.86 -16.38
N PHE A 103 -62.43 -16.64 -15.85
CA PHE A 103 -62.94 -16.00 -14.60
C PHE A 103 -63.27 -16.80 -13.30
N PRO A 104 -63.41 -16.16 -12.09
CA PRO A 104 -63.22 -14.75 -11.71
C PRO A 104 -62.46 -14.45 -10.38
N LEU A 105 -62.32 -13.14 -10.09
CA LEU A 105 -61.92 -12.52 -8.81
C LEU A 105 -62.89 -12.79 -7.63
N SER A 106 -62.44 -12.58 -6.37
CA SER A 106 -63.01 -11.55 -5.45
C SER A 106 -62.50 -11.61 -3.98
N HIS A 107 -62.73 -10.49 -3.26
CA HIS A 107 -62.55 -10.25 -1.80
C HIS A 107 -61.10 -10.06 -1.29
N LEU A 108 -60.79 -9.15 -0.33
CA LEU A 108 -61.64 -8.41 0.64
C LEU A 108 -61.32 -6.89 0.72
N ARG A 109 -62.21 -6.12 1.37
CA ARG A 109 -62.17 -4.64 1.47
C ARG A 109 -61.64 -4.11 2.81
N TRP A 110 -60.99 -2.95 2.72
CA TRP A 110 -61.02 -1.76 3.60
C TRP A 110 -61.42 -1.88 5.08
N GLY A 111 -60.57 -1.30 5.94
CA GLY A 111 -60.94 -0.72 7.23
C GLY A 111 -60.23 0.61 7.44
N THR A 112 -60.95 1.73 7.35
CA THR A 112 -60.42 3.09 7.53
C THR A 112 -60.49 3.55 8.98
N ASN A 113 -59.49 4.28 9.46
CA ASN A 113 -59.74 5.27 10.50
C ASN A 113 -58.82 6.49 10.35
N THR A 114 -59.42 7.64 10.08
CA THR A 114 -58.74 8.93 9.84
C THR A 114 -58.79 9.81 11.08
N ARG A 115 -57.64 10.37 11.48
CA ARG A 115 -57.60 11.73 12.03
C ARG A 115 -56.38 12.46 11.48
N ALA A 116 -56.62 13.63 10.92
CA ALA A 116 -55.65 14.38 10.14
C ALA A 116 -55.04 15.53 10.94
N SER A 117 -53.77 15.83 10.67
CA SER A 117 -53.19 17.16 10.88
C SER A 117 -52.07 17.43 9.88
N ASN A 118 -52.48 17.95 8.72
CA ASN A 118 -51.85 19.03 7.97
C ASN A 118 -50.43 18.91 7.35
N ILE A 119 -50.45 19.16 6.03
CA ILE A 119 -49.47 19.87 5.18
C ILE A 119 -48.43 19.01 4.44
N ALA A 120 -48.81 18.70 3.20
CA ALA A 120 -48.02 18.73 1.97
C ALA A 120 -46.60 18.14 1.98
N GLY A 121 -46.49 16.90 1.48
CA GLY A 121 -45.30 16.49 0.74
C GLY A 121 -45.41 16.87 -0.73
N GLN A 122 -44.28 17.16 -1.36
CA GLN A 122 -44.13 17.03 -2.81
C GLN A 122 -42.75 16.43 -3.12
N THR A 123 -42.73 15.54 -4.10
CA THR A 123 -41.58 14.69 -4.48
C THR A 123 -40.69 15.36 -5.52
N TRP A 124 -39.49 14.81 -5.71
CA TRP A 124 -38.34 15.41 -6.40
C TRP A 124 -38.40 15.43 -7.95
N GLU A 125 -39.58 15.63 -8.56
CA GLU A 125 -39.75 15.51 -10.04
C GLU A 125 -40.19 16.80 -10.78
N ASP A 126 -40.42 17.93 -10.09
CA ASP A 126 -41.08 19.12 -10.67
C ASP A 126 -40.19 20.37 -10.91
N VAL A 127 -38.88 20.23 -11.18
CA VAL A 127 -38.03 21.38 -11.59
C VAL A 127 -37.06 21.04 -12.73
N CYS A 128 -37.51 21.19 -14.00
CA CYS A 128 -36.69 21.65 -15.14
C CYS A 128 -37.43 21.68 -16.51
N LEU A 129 -38.68 22.16 -16.59
CA LEU A 129 -39.33 22.46 -17.88
C LEU A 129 -40.09 23.79 -17.83
N ASN A 130 -39.44 24.87 -18.28
CA ASN A 130 -40.09 26.17 -18.43
C ASN A 130 -40.10 26.60 -19.91
N LYS A 131 -41.25 26.43 -20.57
CA LYS A 131 -41.54 26.93 -21.93
C LYS A 131 -42.77 27.82 -21.92
N SER A 132 -42.55 29.14 -21.91
CA SER A 132 -43.47 30.15 -22.45
C SER A 132 -42.65 31.43 -22.66
N ALA A 133 -42.93 32.38 -23.54
CA ALA A 133 -43.76 32.49 -24.72
C ALA A 133 -43.47 33.90 -25.26
N ALA A 134 -42.71 34.05 -26.35
CA ALA A 134 -42.41 35.36 -26.93
C ALA A 134 -43.33 35.62 -28.13
N LYS A 135 -44.12 36.70 -28.05
CA LYS A 135 -45.05 37.12 -29.11
C LYS A 135 -44.32 37.81 -30.27
N THR A 136 -44.68 37.46 -31.49
CA THR A 136 -44.34 38.20 -32.71
C THR A 136 -45.07 39.54 -32.77
N ASN A 137 -44.34 40.62 -33.04
CA ASN A 137 -44.87 41.86 -33.62
C ASN A 137 -44.16 42.09 -34.97
N ALA A 138 -44.89 42.63 -35.95
CA ALA A 138 -44.41 42.84 -37.32
C ALA A 138 -44.80 44.23 -37.83
N LYS A 139 -44.19 44.63 -38.96
CA LYS A 139 -44.33 45.91 -39.70
C LYS A 139 -43.60 47.10 -39.05
N THR A 140 -43.05 48.06 -39.80
CA THR A 140 -43.07 48.32 -41.27
C THR A 140 -41.73 48.92 -41.70
N SER A 141 -41.28 48.61 -42.92
CA SER A 141 -40.43 49.51 -43.71
C SER A 141 -41.10 49.78 -45.05
N SER A 142 -40.90 50.98 -45.58
CA SER A 142 -41.38 51.40 -46.89
C SER A 142 -40.28 52.17 -47.59
N ASP A 143 -39.74 51.64 -48.68
CA ASP A 143 -39.58 52.47 -49.87
C ASP A 143 -39.60 51.65 -51.18
N THR A 144 -39.73 52.39 -52.26
CA THR A 144 -40.08 52.09 -53.65
C THR A 144 -38.82 51.85 -54.51
N SER A 145 -38.81 51.35 -55.76
CA SER A 145 -39.79 50.65 -56.63
C SER A 145 -39.11 49.99 -57.86
N LYS A 146 -39.80 49.02 -58.52
CA LYS A 146 -39.77 48.64 -59.96
C LYS A 146 -38.43 48.32 -60.68
N GLN A 147 -38.26 47.08 -61.17
CA GLN A 147 -38.52 46.67 -62.59
C GLN A 147 -38.32 45.15 -62.85
N SER A 148 -39.08 44.60 -63.81
CA SER A 148 -38.96 43.26 -64.44
C SER A 148 -38.09 43.35 -65.73
N VAL A 149 -37.59 42.34 -66.45
CA VAL A 149 -38.01 40.99 -66.94
C VAL A 149 -36.71 40.19 -67.27
N GLY A 150 -36.56 38.86 -67.39
CA GLY A 150 -37.46 37.69 -67.22
C GLY A 150 -37.21 36.57 -68.28
N SER A 151 -37.31 35.28 -67.90
CA SER A 151 -37.13 34.05 -68.74
C SER A 151 -35.68 33.73 -69.20
N SER A 152 -35.24 32.49 -69.45
CA SER A 152 -35.71 31.15 -69.02
C SER A 152 -34.57 30.12 -69.18
N HIS A 153 -34.44 29.15 -68.27
CA HIS A 153 -34.29 27.71 -68.55
C HIS A 153 -33.99 26.92 -67.26
N SER A 154 -34.50 25.69 -67.20
CA SER A 154 -34.41 24.82 -66.03
C SER A 154 -33.01 24.22 -65.84
N GLN A 155 -32.37 24.52 -64.70
CA GLN A 155 -31.27 23.72 -64.18
C GLN A 155 -31.65 23.11 -62.83
N ARG A 156 -31.60 21.78 -62.76
CA ARG A 156 -31.66 21.03 -61.49
C ARG A 156 -30.34 21.26 -60.75
N MET A 157 -30.40 21.89 -59.57
CA MET A 157 -29.24 21.97 -58.68
C MET A 157 -29.54 21.20 -57.39
N ILE A 158 -28.88 20.05 -57.23
CA ILE A 158 -28.97 19.22 -56.02
C ILE A 158 -28.02 19.84 -55.00
N ILE A 159 -28.55 20.65 -54.08
CA ILE A 159 -27.77 21.25 -53.01
C ILE A 159 -27.67 20.25 -51.85
N ARG A 160 -26.48 19.64 -51.70
CA ARG A 160 -26.07 19.04 -50.42
C ARG A 160 -26.02 20.16 -49.38
N LYS A 161 -26.68 19.98 -48.24
CA LYS A 161 -26.59 20.91 -47.12
C LYS A 161 -25.61 20.37 -46.09
N ASP A 162 -24.36 20.83 -46.17
CA ASP A 162 -23.45 20.73 -45.04
C ASP A 162 -24.04 21.51 -43.85
N VAL A 163 -24.11 20.87 -42.69
CA VAL A 163 -24.53 21.52 -41.45
C VAL A 163 -23.32 21.61 -40.52
N SER A 164 -22.65 22.75 -40.60
CA SER A 164 -21.67 23.19 -39.60
C SER A 164 -22.37 23.52 -38.29
N TYR A 165 -21.99 22.87 -37.19
CA TYR A 165 -22.38 23.32 -35.85
C TYR A 165 -21.40 24.40 -35.38
N GLN A 166 -21.82 25.66 -35.42
CA GLN A 166 -21.19 26.72 -34.64
C GLN A 166 -21.63 26.58 -33.18
N LEU A 167 -20.68 26.35 -32.25
CA LEU A 167 -20.92 26.57 -30.83
C LEU A 167 -20.72 28.05 -30.51
N GLN A 168 -21.81 28.79 -30.31
CA GLN A 168 -21.78 30.05 -29.57
C GLN A 168 -21.75 29.72 -28.06
N LEU A 169 -20.60 29.92 -27.42
CA LEU A 169 -20.49 29.91 -25.96
C LEU A 169 -21.03 31.22 -25.37
N PRO A 170 -21.79 31.20 -24.26
CA PRO A 170 -22.23 32.42 -23.59
C PRO A 170 -21.04 33.19 -22.99
N LEU A 171 -20.81 34.40 -23.50
CA LEU A 171 -19.91 35.40 -22.92
C LEU A 171 -20.52 35.97 -21.63
N ALA A 172 -20.17 35.40 -20.46
CA ALA A 172 -20.16 36.10 -19.17
C ALA A 172 -19.64 35.20 -18.01
N ILE A 173 -18.38 34.77 -18.07
CA ILE A 173 -17.61 34.54 -16.85
C ILE A 173 -16.41 35.47 -16.92
N THR A 174 -16.38 36.43 -16.00
CA THR A 174 -15.32 37.43 -15.91
C THR A 174 -14.00 36.72 -15.66
N ALA A 175 -13.16 36.65 -16.69
CA ALA A 175 -11.78 36.26 -16.51
C ALA A 175 -11.10 37.33 -15.67
N GLN A 176 -11.11 37.16 -14.35
CA GLN A 176 -10.02 37.64 -13.53
C GLN A 176 -8.79 36.83 -13.94
N THR A 177 -8.15 37.30 -15.01
CA THR A 177 -6.70 37.20 -15.15
C THR A 177 -6.12 37.79 -13.87
N ARG A 178 -5.89 36.92 -12.88
CA ARG A 178 -4.91 37.21 -11.85
C ARG A 178 -3.64 37.48 -12.61
N ALA A 179 -3.23 38.75 -12.63
CA ALA A 179 -1.86 39.07 -12.93
C ALA A 179 -1.02 38.18 -12.03
N HIS A 180 -0.17 37.34 -12.63
CA HIS A 180 1.03 36.91 -11.94
C HIS A 180 1.81 38.19 -11.67
N HIS A 181 1.54 38.81 -10.52
CA HIS A 181 2.58 39.54 -9.85
C HIS A 181 3.73 38.54 -9.68
N PRO A 182 4.91 38.81 -10.23
CA PRO A 182 6.09 38.06 -9.82
C PRO A 182 6.33 38.43 -8.36
N GLN A 183 5.84 37.59 -7.45
CA GLN A 183 6.47 37.50 -6.13
C GLN A 183 7.91 37.13 -6.41
N ALA A 184 8.82 38.04 -6.08
CA ALA A 184 10.24 37.93 -6.34
C ALA A 184 10.77 36.58 -5.83
N ASP A 185 11.67 35.97 -6.61
CA ASP A 185 12.21 34.61 -6.45
C ASP A 185 12.19 34.06 -5.01
N ALA A 186 11.11 33.35 -4.66
CA ALA A 186 11.15 32.35 -3.61
C ALA A 186 12.05 31.21 -4.13
N LYS A 187 13.35 31.37 -3.89
CA LYS A 187 14.44 30.51 -4.35
C LYS A 187 14.01 29.04 -4.31
N LYS A 188 13.87 28.40 -5.49
CA LYS A 188 13.44 27.01 -5.61
C LYS A 188 14.21 26.14 -4.60
N THR A 189 13.46 25.53 -3.69
CA THR A 189 14.00 24.86 -2.51
C THR A 189 13.37 23.49 -2.43
N PHE A 190 14.22 22.48 -2.53
CA PHE A 190 13.83 21.09 -2.50
C PHE A 190 14.62 20.34 -1.43
N ILE A 191 14.04 19.23 -0.96
CA ILE A 191 14.68 18.29 -0.04
C ILE A 191 14.62 16.90 -0.66
N GLY A 192 15.76 16.21 -0.67
CA GLY A 192 15.83 14.81 -1.04
C GLY A 192 15.46 13.91 0.14
N SER A 193 14.92 12.73 -0.12
CA SER A 193 14.68 11.71 0.89
C SER A 193 14.98 10.32 0.37
N VAL A 194 15.85 9.60 1.07
CA VAL A 194 16.03 8.15 0.94
C VAL A 194 14.95 7.45 1.76
N ASP A 195 14.25 6.50 1.15
CA ASP A 195 13.40 5.53 1.86
C ASP A 195 13.90 4.12 1.55
N ASN A 196 14.56 3.48 2.51
CA ASN A 196 15.02 2.09 2.42
C ASN A 196 14.02 1.17 3.14
N GLY A 197 12.86 0.95 2.51
CA GLY A 197 11.88 -0.04 2.96
C GLY A 197 12.35 -1.48 2.73
N THR A 198 11.62 -2.45 3.29
CA THR A 198 12.01 -3.87 3.31
C THR A 198 12.11 -4.56 1.96
N THR A 199 11.31 -4.13 0.97
CA THR A 199 11.27 -4.77 -0.37
C THR A 199 11.85 -3.90 -1.48
N SER A 200 12.08 -2.61 -1.22
CA SER A 200 12.53 -1.65 -2.22
C SER A 200 13.22 -0.45 -1.59
N SER A 201 14.27 0.04 -2.23
CA SER A 201 14.82 1.37 -1.96
C SER A 201 14.14 2.41 -2.85
N ARG A 202 14.01 3.63 -2.35
CA ARG A 202 13.48 4.79 -3.08
C ARG A 202 14.31 6.02 -2.80
N PHE A 203 14.34 6.93 -3.77
CA PHE A 203 14.72 8.32 -3.51
C PHE A 203 13.67 9.25 -4.11
N LEU A 204 13.22 10.21 -3.33
CA LEU A 204 12.22 11.20 -3.70
C LEU A 204 12.79 12.61 -3.48
N ILE A 205 12.44 13.55 -4.34
CA ILE A 205 12.78 14.97 -4.20
C ILE A 205 11.47 15.73 -4.03
N PHE A 206 11.29 16.35 -2.86
CA PHE A 206 10.10 17.10 -2.48
C PHE A 206 10.32 18.61 -2.61
N ASP A 207 9.27 19.34 -2.98
CA ASP A 207 9.24 20.81 -2.89
C ASP A 207 8.93 21.30 -1.45
N ALA A 208 8.82 22.62 -1.28
CA ALA A 208 8.52 23.23 0.02
C ALA A 208 7.08 22.99 0.54
N ASN A 209 6.17 22.48 -0.30
CA ASN A 209 4.79 22.12 0.05
C ASN A 209 4.66 20.63 0.43
N GLY A 210 5.70 19.84 0.19
CA GLY A 210 5.73 18.39 0.40
C GLY A 210 5.30 17.56 -0.80
N GLU A 211 5.27 18.16 -2.00
CA GLU A 211 4.92 17.45 -3.23
C GLU A 211 6.17 16.83 -3.91
N PRO A 212 6.15 15.53 -4.27
CA PRO A 212 7.27 14.86 -4.91
C PRO A 212 7.39 15.28 -6.38
N VAL A 213 8.45 16.03 -6.71
CA VAL A 213 8.71 16.53 -8.08
C VAL A 213 9.53 15.56 -8.93
N ALA A 214 10.28 14.65 -8.30
CA ALA A 214 11.00 13.57 -8.97
C ALA A 214 11.20 12.39 -8.01
N GLN A 215 11.18 11.17 -8.55
CA GLN A 215 11.40 9.96 -7.75
C GLN A 215 11.99 8.82 -8.56
N HIS A 216 12.63 7.88 -7.87
CA HIS A 216 13.00 6.57 -8.40
C HIS A 216 12.85 5.49 -7.32
N GLN A 217 12.56 4.25 -7.74
CA GLN A 217 12.37 3.09 -6.87
C GLN A 217 13.02 1.86 -7.51
N ILE A 218 13.72 1.07 -6.70
CA ILE A 218 14.34 -0.21 -7.09
C ILE A 218 13.96 -1.26 -6.06
N GLU A 219 13.38 -2.37 -6.52
CA GLU A 219 13.21 -3.58 -5.69
C GLU A 219 14.53 -4.33 -5.57
N PHE A 220 14.83 -4.87 -4.40
CA PHE A 220 16.07 -5.59 -4.11
C PHE A 220 15.79 -6.99 -3.53
N LYS A 221 16.77 -7.88 -3.63
CA LYS A 221 16.60 -9.30 -3.36
C LYS A 221 16.20 -9.58 -1.90
N GLN A 222 15.11 -10.31 -1.74
CA GLN A 222 14.71 -10.88 -0.46
C GLN A 222 15.36 -12.27 -0.32
N ILE A 223 16.18 -12.50 0.71
CA ILE A 223 16.95 -13.73 0.89
C ILE A 223 16.31 -14.56 2.01
N TYR A 224 15.93 -15.81 1.72
CA TYR A 224 15.32 -16.73 2.68
C TYR A 224 16.13 -18.04 2.72
N PRO A 225 17.25 -18.12 3.48
CA PRO A 225 18.10 -19.31 3.50
C PRO A 225 17.37 -20.54 4.05
N HIS A 226 16.52 -20.32 5.06
CA HIS A 226 15.72 -21.33 5.75
C HIS A 226 14.32 -20.78 6.08
N SER A 227 13.41 -21.67 6.47
CA SER A 227 12.06 -21.30 6.92
C SER A 227 12.12 -20.36 8.13
N GLY A 228 11.46 -19.21 8.04
CA GLY A 228 11.45 -18.17 9.10
C GLY A 228 12.70 -17.28 9.13
N TRP A 229 13.69 -17.54 8.28
CA TRP A 229 14.89 -16.70 8.17
C TRP A 229 14.68 -15.67 7.04
N HIS A 230 15.01 -14.41 7.28
CA HIS A 230 14.94 -13.34 6.28
C HIS A 230 16.18 -12.45 6.35
N GLU A 231 16.85 -12.31 5.22
CA GLU A 231 18.12 -11.61 5.04
C GLU A 231 18.08 -10.67 3.83
N HIS A 232 18.90 -9.61 3.91
CA HIS A 232 19.25 -8.75 2.77
C HIS A 232 20.77 -8.64 2.66
N ASP A 233 21.29 -8.44 1.45
CA ASP A 233 22.71 -8.11 1.25
C ASP A 233 22.94 -6.62 1.62
N PRO A 234 23.80 -6.28 2.61
CA PRO A 234 24.07 -4.90 2.99
C PRO A 234 24.66 -4.06 1.85
N VAL A 235 25.42 -4.68 0.93
CA VAL A 235 25.98 -3.99 -0.23
C VAL A 235 24.85 -3.64 -1.21
N GLU A 236 23.91 -4.56 -1.44
CA GLU A 236 22.74 -4.35 -2.30
C GLU A 236 21.90 -3.17 -1.77
N LEU A 237 21.61 -3.13 -0.46
CA LEU A 237 20.88 -2.02 0.20
C LEU A 237 21.53 -0.65 -0.03
N PHE A 238 22.86 -0.58 -0.10
CA PHE A 238 23.59 0.66 -0.37
C PHE A 238 23.61 1.01 -1.87
N SER A 239 23.80 0.03 -2.75
CA SER A 239 23.82 0.27 -4.19
C SER A 239 22.45 0.67 -4.73
N SER A 240 21.36 0.05 -4.26
CA SER A 240 20.00 0.39 -4.67
C SER A 240 19.61 1.82 -4.27
N VAL A 241 20.00 2.26 -3.07
CA VAL A 241 19.84 3.65 -2.62
C VAL A 241 20.66 4.61 -3.49
N SER A 242 21.92 4.27 -3.78
CA SER A 242 22.79 5.11 -4.60
C SER A 242 22.26 5.29 -6.03
N GLU A 243 21.78 4.21 -6.65
CA GLU A 243 21.17 4.28 -7.99
C GLU A 243 19.84 5.05 -7.96
N CYS A 244 19.02 4.90 -6.91
CA CYS A 244 17.81 5.70 -6.76
C CYS A 244 18.11 7.21 -6.67
N ILE A 245 19.15 7.60 -5.92
CA ILE A 245 19.62 9.00 -5.84
C ILE A 245 20.00 9.51 -7.24
N ASP A 246 20.82 8.75 -7.97
CA ASP A 246 21.28 9.14 -9.31
C ASP A 246 20.12 9.28 -10.30
N LYS A 247 19.20 8.30 -10.35
CA LYS A 247 18.08 8.27 -11.30
C LYS A 247 17.00 9.30 -11.01
N ALA A 248 16.68 9.54 -9.74
CA ALA A 248 15.76 10.60 -9.36
C ALA A 248 16.35 12.00 -9.61
N THR A 249 17.67 12.17 -9.39
CA THR A 249 18.37 13.42 -9.72
C THR A 249 18.42 13.65 -11.23
N GLU A 250 18.67 12.61 -12.03
CA GLU A 250 18.60 12.65 -13.50
C GLU A 250 17.20 13.12 -13.98
N ALA A 251 16.12 12.57 -13.39
CA ALA A 251 14.75 12.98 -13.68
C ALA A 251 14.48 14.44 -13.26
N PHE A 252 14.95 14.86 -12.09
CA PHE A 252 14.81 16.22 -11.57
C PHE A 252 15.52 17.28 -12.43
N GLN A 253 16.71 16.97 -12.96
CA GLN A 253 17.42 17.84 -13.90
C GLN A 253 16.72 17.93 -15.26
N LYS A 254 16.08 16.85 -15.75
CA LYS A 254 15.27 16.88 -16.98
C LYS A 254 14.04 17.79 -16.87
N LEU A 255 13.57 18.10 -15.66
CA LEU A 255 12.54 19.10 -15.40
C LEU A 255 13.08 20.56 -15.34
N GLY A 256 14.37 20.77 -15.62
CA GLY A 256 15.01 22.09 -15.66
C GLY A 256 15.36 22.67 -14.28
N ASN A 257 15.40 21.85 -13.23
CA ASN A 257 15.85 22.26 -11.90
C ASN A 257 17.34 21.95 -11.70
N GLN A 258 18.02 22.68 -10.80
CA GLN A 258 19.45 22.54 -10.58
C GLN A 258 19.74 21.71 -9.32
N ILE A 259 20.83 20.94 -9.30
CA ILE A 259 21.26 20.17 -8.11
C ILE A 259 21.45 21.08 -6.88
N SER A 260 21.87 22.33 -7.07
CA SER A 260 21.97 23.36 -6.04
C SER A 260 20.64 23.75 -5.37
N ASP A 261 19.50 23.36 -5.95
CA ASP A 261 18.17 23.63 -5.44
C ASP A 261 17.78 22.63 -4.33
N ILE A 262 18.42 21.46 -4.30
CA ILE A 262 18.30 20.45 -3.22
C ILE A 262 19.18 20.89 -2.04
N LYS A 263 18.58 21.22 -0.89
CA LYS A 263 19.30 21.84 0.24
C LYS A 263 19.88 20.83 1.23
N ALA A 264 19.24 19.68 1.35
CA ALA A 264 19.59 18.60 2.25
C ALA A 264 18.91 17.29 1.84
N ILE A 265 19.33 16.20 2.49
CA ILE A 265 18.76 14.86 2.34
C ILE A 265 18.32 14.32 3.70
N GLY A 266 17.12 13.74 3.74
CA GLY A 266 16.66 12.87 4.82
C GLY A 266 16.90 11.40 4.52
N ILE A 267 17.06 10.59 5.56
CA ILE A 267 17.07 9.13 5.47
C ILE A 267 15.94 8.56 6.32
N THR A 268 15.21 7.61 5.74
CA THR A 268 14.36 6.68 6.49
C THR A 268 14.55 5.26 6.00
N ASN A 269 14.26 4.31 6.87
CA ASN A 269 14.69 2.92 6.73
C ASN A 269 13.77 1.97 7.50
N GLN A 270 13.68 0.74 7.02
CA GLN A 270 13.18 -0.38 7.82
C GLN A 270 13.95 -0.46 9.15
N ARG A 271 13.19 -0.43 10.25
CA ARG A 271 13.71 -0.51 11.62
C ARG A 271 14.14 -1.93 11.96
N GLU A 272 14.76 -2.08 13.14
CA GLU A 272 15.31 -3.29 13.78
C GLU A 272 16.37 -4.12 13.00
N THR A 273 16.32 -4.09 11.67
CA THR A 273 17.15 -4.84 10.72
C THR A 273 18.62 -4.60 11.00
N THR A 274 19.33 -5.67 11.31
CA THR A 274 20.64 -5.63 11.97
C THR A 274 21.74 -5.85 10.95
N VAL A 275 22.62 -4.86 10.80
CA VAL A 275 23.84 -4.94 10.00
C VAL A 275 25.05 -4.99 10.93
N VAL A 276 26.03 -5.83 10.61
CA VAL A 276 27.31 -5.88 11.31
C VAL A 276 28.47 -5.97 10.33
N TRP A 277 29.52 -5.20 10.60
CA TRP A 277 30.70 -5.07 9.74
C TRP A 277 31.98 -4.99 10.56
N ASP A 278 33.12 -5.21 9.91
CA ASP A 278 34.42 -4.94 10.51
C ASP A 278 34.73 -3.44 10.40
N LYS A 279 34.97 -2.79 11.54
CA LYS A 279 35.17 -1.33 11.64
C LYS A 279 36.47 -0.85 10.98
N THR A 280 37.42 -1.74 10.72
CA THR A 280 38.72 -1.44 10.10
C THR A 280 38.65 -1.58 8.57
N THR A 281 37.93 -2.59 8.06
CA THR A 281 37.77 -2.79 6.62
C THR A 281 36.64 -1.96 6.02
N GLY A 282 35.55 -1.75 6.77
CA GLY A 282 34.30 -1.13 6.31
C GLY A 282 33.34 -2.08 5.59
N GLU A 283 33.61 -3.40 5.65
CA GLU A 283 32.90 -4.44 4.89
C GLU A 283 32.03 -5.34 5.79
N PRO A 284 30.84 -5.74 5.32
CA PRO A 284 29.89 -6.53 6.10
C PRO A 284 30.44 -7.93 6.40
N LEU A 285 30.22 -8.39 7.63
CA LEU A 285 30.69 -9.70 8.09
C LEU A 285 29.67 -10.84 7.85
N TYR A 286 28.43 -10.46 7.55
CA TYR A 286 27.30 -11.34 7.24
C TYR A 286 26.20 -10.52 6.55
N ASN A 287 25.16 -11.20 6.04
CA ASN A 287 23.96 -10.52 5.56
C ASN A 287 23.28 -9.70 6.67
N ALA A 288 22.51 -8.67 6.29
CA ALA A 288 21.63 -7.98 7.22
C ALA A 288 20.49 -8.92 7.65
N VAL A 289 20.28 -9.11 8.95
CA VAL A 289 19.19 -9.93 9.47
C VAL A 289 17.94 -9.05 9.63
N VAL A 290 16.89 -9.34 8.86
CA VAL A 290 15.74 -8.45 8.65
C VAL A 290 14.76 -8.52 9.83
N TRP A 291 14.06 -7.42 10.13
CA TRP A 291 13.12 -7.32 11.27
C TRP A 291 12.15 -8.51 11.40
N THR A 292 11.61 -9.02 10.29
CA THR A 292 10.68 -10.18 10.23
C THR A 292 11.30 -11.53 10.58
N ASP A 293 12.62 -11.62 10.71
CA ASP A 293 13.34 -12.87 10.94
C ASP A 293 12.99 -13.48 12.32
N THR A 294 12.74 -14.79 12.34
CA THR A 294 12.35 -15.53 13.55
C THR A 294 13.40 -16.55 14.01
N ARG A 295 14.63 -16.55 13.45
CA ARG A 295 15.69 -17.52 13.80
C ARG A 295 16.10 -17.46 15.28
N SER A 296 15.91 -16.29 15.90
CA SER A 296 16.20 -16.01 17.29
C SER A 296 15.11 -16.47 18.28
N ALA A 297 14.03 -17.13 17.83
CA ALA A 297 12.91 -17.51 18.70
C ALA A 297 13.32 -18.38 19.91
N SER A 298 14.25 -19.32 19.75
CA SER A 298 14.80 -20.13 20.86
C SER A 298 15.59 -19.29 21.85
N LEU A 299 16.45 -18.39 21.35
CA LEU A 299 17.21 -17.43 22.16
C LEU A 299 16.28 -16.46 22.92
N VAL A 300 15.19 -16.01 22.30
CA VAL A 300 14.20 -15.16 22.97
C VAL A 300 13.50 -15.90 24.11
N ARG A 301 13.19 -17.19 23.94
CA ARG A 301 12.67 -18.02 25.04
C ARG A 301 13.67 -18.17 26.18
N GLU A 302 14.96 -18.37 25.88
CA GLU A 302 16.04 -18.38 26.87
C GLU A 302 16.13 -17.04 27.63
N LEU A 303 16.17 -15.92 26.91
CA LEU A 303 16.28 -14.58 27.49
C LEU A 303 15.08 -14.23 28.40
N LYS A 304 13.86 -14.67 28.05
CA LYS A 304 12.66 -14.48 28.90
C LYS A 304 12.72 -15.22 30.23
N LEU A 305 13.55 -16.25 30.36
CA LEU A 305 13.72 -17.01 31.60
C LEU A 305 14.85 -16.46 32.49
N LYS A 306 15.60 -15.45 32.02
CA LYS A 306 16.69 -14.83 32.78
C LYS A 306 16.15 -13.82 33.81
N GLU A 307 16.75 -13.79 34.99
CA GLU A 307 16.47 -12.79 36.02
C GLU A 307 16.65 -11.35 35.47
N GLY A 308 15.71 -10.45 35.81
CA GLY A 308 15.65 -9.08 35.28
C GLY A 308 14.94 -8.92 33.93
N ALA A 309 14.56 -10.01 33.23
CA ALA A 309 13.94 -9.92 31.89
C ALA A 309 12.65 -9.08 31.84
N ASN A 310 11.86 -9.07 32.92
CA ASN A 310 10.61 -8.31 33.03
C ASN A 310 10.82 -6.80 33.23
N GLU A 311 12.04 -6.36 33.60
CA GLU A 311 12.35 -4.96 33.90
C GLU A 311 12.80 -4.19 32.64
N LEU A 312 13.29 -4.90 31.62
CA LEU A 312 13.85 -4.32 30.40
C LEU A 312 12.90 -3.37 29.69
N ALA A 313 11.61 -3.73 29.60
CA ALA A 313 10.58 -2.94 28.94
C ALA A 313 10.35 -1.57 29.61
N ALA A 314 10.60 -1.43 30.92
CA ALA A 314 10.51 -0.14 31.60
C ALA A 314 11.69 0.79 31.26
N ILE A 315 12.82 0.24 30.80
CA ILE A 315 14.04 0.98 30.44
C ILE A 315 14.07 1.33 28.95
N CYS A 316 13.78 0.35 28.08
CA CYS A 316 13.88 0.48 26.62
C CYS A 316 12.53 0.57 25.89
N GLY A 317 11.40 0.46 26.60
CA GLY A 317 10.05 0.49 25.99
C GLY A 317 9.67 -0.74 25.18
N GLU A 318 10.56 -1.73 25.06
CA GLU A 318 10.44 -2.85 24.15
C GLU A 318 10.32 -4.20 24.88
N GLN A 319 9.59 -5.12 24.28
CA GLN A 319 9.39 -6.48 24.80
C GLN A 319 10.38 -7.46 24.15
N LEU A 320 10.86 -8.45 24.92
CA LEU A 320 11.68 -9.54 24.40
C LEU A 320 10.89 -10.34 23.36
N THR A 321 11.20 -10.13 22.09
CA THR A 321 10.62 -10.81 20.92
C THR A 321 11.71 -11.02 19.88
N THR A 322 11.41 -11.65 18.74
CA THR A 322 12.39 -11.78 17.65
C THR A 322 12.61 -10.47 16.87
N TYR A 323 11.78 -9.43 17.11
CA TYR A 323 11.82 -8.16 16.40
C TYR A 323 13.09 -7.34 16.70
N PRO A 324 13.38 -6.93 17.97
CA PRO A 324 14.47 -6.00 18.24
C PRO A 324 15.85 -6.49 17.82
N SER A 325 16.74 -5.55 17.51
CA SER A 325 18.08 -5.84 16.97
C SER A 325 18.92 -6.73 17.89
N VAL A 326 18.75 -6.65 19.22
CA VAL A 326 19.48 -7.49 20.17
C VAL A 326 19.33 -8.99 19.91
N ALA A 327 18.12 -9.46 19.59
CA ALA A 327 17.86 -10.88 19.37
C ALA A 327 18.62 -11.39 18.13
N LYS A 328 18.86 -10.51 17.15
CA LYS A 328 19.59 -10.78 15.91
C LYS A 328 21.10 -10.72 16.14
N LEU A 329 21.60 -9.67 16.81
CA LEU A 329 23.02 -9.51 17.14
C LEU A 329 23.53 -10.66 18.02
N LEU A 330 22.80 -11.02 19.08
CA LEU A 330 23.17 -12.12 19.97
C LEU A 330 23.14 -13.49 19.26
N TRP A 331 22.19 -13.69 18.33
CA TRP A 331 22.20 -14.88 17.49
C TRP A 331 23.45 -14.94 16.60
N LEU A 332 23.81 -13.83 15.95
CA LEU A 332 25.01 -13.73 15.11
C LEU A 332 26.31 -13.99 15.91
N LEU A 333 26.46 -13.40 17.09
CA LEU A 333 27.60 -13.64 18.00
C LEU A 333 27.73 -15.10 18.45
N ARG A 334 26.61 -15.82 18.60
CA ARG A 334 26.59 -17.23 18.98
C ARG A 334 26.83 -18.19 17.81
N ASN A 335 26.44 -17.83 16.59
CA ASN A 335 26.36 -18.77 15.45
C ASN A 335 27.28 -18.46 14.26
N VAL A 336 27.91 -17.28 14.20
CA VAL A 336 28.77 -16.87 13.07
C VAL A 336 30.20 -16.60 13.53
N ASP A 337 31.11 -17.54 13.23
CA ASP A 337 32.52 -17.49 13.66
C ASP A 337 33.26 -16.21 13.27
N ALA A 338 32.98 -15.65 12.09
CA ALA A 338 33.60 -14.40 11.63
C ALA A 338 33.22 -13.22 12.53
N ILE A 339 31.96 -13.13 12.93
CA ILE A 339 31.43 -12.08 13.81
C ILE A 339 31.95 -12.27 15.23
N LYS A 340 31.98 -13.51 15.73
CA LYS A 340 32.58 -13.83 17.03
C LYS A 340 34.06 -13.44 17.10
N LYS A 341 34.85 -13.75 16.05
CA LYS A 341 36.26 -13.35 15.96
C LYS A 341 36.43 -11.83 15.91
N ALA A 342 35.60 -11.12 15.14
CA ALA A 342 35.63 -9.66 15.09
C ALA A 342 35.27 -9.01 16.45
N TYR A 343 34.31 -9.59 17.19
CA TYR A 343 33.94 -9.15 18.53
C TYR A 343 35.07 -9.35 19.54
N GLU A 344 35.66 -10.54 19.62
CA GLU A 344 36.77 -10.81 20.54
C GLU A 344 38.04 -9.98 20.21
N ALA A 345 38.23 -9.61 18.93
CA ALA A 345 39.28 -8.70 18.49
C ALA A 345 38.96 -7.21 18.72
N GLY A 346 37.75 -6.86 19.19
CA GLY A 346 37.29 -5.49 19.37
C GLY A 346 37.00 -4.73 18.07
N ASN A 347 36.88 -5.42 16.94
CA ASN A 347 36.71 -4.84 15.60
C ASN A 347 35.27 -4.83 15.09
N LEU A 348 34.32 -5.43 15.81
CA LEU A 348 32.92 -5.46 15.40
C LEU A 348 32.29 -4.06 15.49
N ALA A 349 31.64 -3.62 14.41
CA ALA A 349 30.67 -2.53 14.42
C ALA A 349 29.26 -3.09 14.19
N PHE A 350 28.28 -2.50 14.87
CA PHE A 350 26.85 -2.81 14.73
C PHE A 350 26.10 -1.55 14.30
N GLY A 351 25.02 -1.74 13.53
CA GLY A 351 24.07 -0.68 13.25
C GLY A 351 22.75 -1.20 12.72
N THR A 352 21.70 -0.40 12.88
CA THR A 352 20.48 -0.50 12.07
C THR A 352 20.73 0.08 10.66
N VAL A 353 19.76 -0.06 9.77
CA VAL A 353 19.94 0.27 8.34
C VAL A 353 20.23 1.76 8.10
N ASP A 354 19.66 2.67 8.89
CA ASP A 354 20.07 4.09 8.93
C ASP A 354 21.57 4.26 9.14
N THR A 355 22.12 3.58 10.14
CA THR A 355 23.53 3.69 10.52
C THR A 355 24.43 3.20 9.40
N TRP A 356 24.08 2.06 8.80
CA TRP A 356 24.80 1.49 7.67
C TRP A 356 24.77 2.41 6.43
N LEU A 357 23.60 2.95 6.10
CA LEU A 357 23.44 3.87 4.98
C LEU A 357 24.19 5.17 5.22
N VAL A 358 24.06 5.81 6.38
CA VAL A 358 24.81 7.02 6.74
C VAL A 358 26.31 6.76 6.65
N TYR A 359 26.80 5.64 7.18
CA TYR A 359 28.21 5.25 7.12
C TYR A 359 28.71 5.11 5.68
N LYS A 360 28.07 4.28 4.83
CA LYS A 360 28.53 4.07 3.44
C LYS A 360 28.30 5.28 2.54
N LEU A 361 27.20 6.03 2.69
CA LEU A 361 26.94 7.25 1.91
C LEU A 361 27.93 8.39 2.21
N ASN A 362 28.47 8.45 3.43
CA ASN A 362 29.57 9.36 3.77
C ASN A 362 30.94 8.89 3.26
N GLY A 363 31.02 7.72 2.62
CA GLY A 363 32.27 7.15 2.11
C GLY A 363 32.89 6.08 3.01
N GLY A 364 32.16 5.53 3.99
CA GLY A 364 32.61 4.41 4.81
C GLY A 364 33.68 4.81 5.84
N LYS A 365 34.70 3.95 6.02
CA LYS A 365 35.76 4.10 7.03
C LYS A 365 36.59 5.38 6.86
N GLU A 366 36.69 5.90 5.65
CA GLU A 366 37.47 7.09 5.29
C GLU A 366 36.88 8.36 5.95
N ALA A 367 35.57 8.43 6.11
CA ALA A 367 34.88 9.53 6.80
C ALA A 367 34.39 9.14 8.22
N ASN A 368 34.14 7.85 8.45
CA ASN A 368 33.72 7.25 9.72
C ASN A 368 32.53 7.97 10.41
N VAL A 369 31.54 8.40 9.61
CA VAL A 369 30.31 9.01 10.13
C VAL A 369 29.39 7.89 10.62
N PHE A 370 29.57 7.53 11.90
CA PHE A 370 28.92 6.39 12.54
C PHE A 370 27.91 6.88 13.61
N VAL A 371 26.67 7.10 13.16
CA VAL A 371 25.58 7.69 13.95
C VAL A 371 24.24 7.02 13.67
N SER A 372 23.31 7.12 14.63
CA SER A 372 21.91 6.69 14.52
C SER A 372 21.01 7.72 15.20
N ASP A 373 19.71 7.73 14.89
CA ASP A 373 18.72 8.58 15.58
C ASP A 373 17.96 7.83 16.69
N PRO A 374 17.39 8.51 17.70
CA PRO A 374 16.63 7.87 18.77
C PRO A 374 15.49 6.97 18.30
N SER A 375 14.83 7.27 17.17
CA SER A 375 13.72 6.43 16.65
C SER A 375 14.19 5.11 16.02
N ASN A 376 15.46 5.00 15.60
CA ASN A 376 16.11 3.73 15.26
C ASN A 376 16.78 3.09 16.48
N ALA A 377 17.55 3.86 17.26
CA ALA A 377 18.30 3.37 18.41
C ALA A 377 17.40 2.77 19.51
N GLY A 378 16.20 3.32 19.72
CA GLY A 378 15.19 2.75 20.64
C GLY A 378 14.74 1.33 20.27
N ARG A 379 14.87 0.93 19.01
CA ARG A 379 14.42 -0.38 18.47
C ARG A 379 15.42 -1.50 18.66
N THR A 380 16.56 -1.19 19.28
CA THR A 380 17.66 -2.13 19.47
C THR A 380 17.56 -2.94 20.77
N MET A 381 16.81 -2.44 21.76
CA MET A 381 16.90 -2.78 23.19
C MET A 381 18.26 -2.46 23.85
N PHE A 382 19.06 -1.56 23.28
CA PHE A 382 20.29 -1.05 23.93
C PHE A 382 20.14 0.36 24.51
N MET A 383 19.18 1.13 24.03
CA MET A 383 18.96 2.53 24.44
C MET A 383 17.96 2.63 25.59
N ASN A 384 18.25 3.46 26.59
CA ASN A 384 17.26 3.93 27.55
C ASN A 384 16.38 5.00 26.89
N ILE A 385 15.08 4.74 26.78
CA ILE A 385 14.20 5.65 26.04
C ILE A 385 14.04 7.01 26.72
N SER A 386 14.31 7.15 28.02
CA SER A 386 14.07 8.41 28.74
C SER A 386 15.18 9.46 28.56
N ASN A 387 16.37 9.05 28.12
CA ASN A 387 17.55 9.93 28.00
C ASN A 387 18.34 9.78 26.68
N PHE A 388 17.95 8.84 25.82
CA PHE A 388 18.56 8.54 24.53
C PHE A 388 20.05 8.15 24.59
N THR A 389 20.48 7.53 25.69
CA THR A 389 21.83 6.94 25.81
C THR A 389 21.77 5.41 25.86
N TYR A 390 22.87 4.74 25.52
CA TYR A 390 22.99 3.31 25.75
C TYR A 390 22.97 2.99 27.24
N ASP A 391 22.10 2.06 27.66
CA ASP A 391 21.90 1.72 29.07
C ASP A 391 22.81 0.57 29.49
N LYS A 392 23.55 0.77 30.59
CA LYS A 392 24.44 -0.27 31.13
C LYS A 392 23.65 -1.50 31.57
N THR A 393 22.46 -1.33 32.15
CA THR A 393 21.61 -2.42 32.66
C THR A 393 21.19 -3.36 31.53
N LEU A 394 20.78 -2.77 30.39
CA LEU A 394 20.41 -3.53 29.19
C LEU A 394 21.63 -4.28 28.63
N LEU A 395 22.77 -3.58 28.45
CA LEU A 395 23.99 -4.18 27.91
C LEU A 395 24.55 -5.29 28.81
N ASP A 396 24.56 -5.11 30.12
CA ASP A 396 24.96 -6.12 31.11
C ASP A 396 24.02 -7.35 31.05
N PHE A 397 22.69 -7.13 30.97
CA PHE A 397 21.72 -8.21 30.84
C PHE A 397 21.95 -9.04 29.58
N PHE A 398 22.27 -8.41 28.45
CA PHE A 398 22.63 -9.10 27.21
C PHE A 398 24.09 -9.58 27.16
N SER A 399 24.90 -9.24 28.16
CA SER A 399 26.33 -9.56 28.25
C SER A 399 27.15 -9.03 27.06
N LEU A 400 26.81 -7.81 26.62
CA LEU A 400 27.47 -7.08 25.55
C LEU A 400 28.51 -6.10 26.12
N ASP A 401 29.76 -6.29 25.71
CA ASP A 401 30.92 -5.51 26.11
C ASP A 401 31.20 -4.42 25.09
N THR A 402 30.96 -3.15 25.46
CA THR A 402 31.15 -1.99 24.59
C THR A 402 32.61 -1.64 24.29
N SER A 403 33.58 -2.32 24.92
CA SER A 403 34.98 -2.30 24.45
C SER A 403 35.20 -3.20 23.24
N LYS A 404 34.35 -4.22 23.06
CA LYS A 404 34.42 -5.23 21.99
C LYS A 404 33.54 -4.91 20.78
N ILE A 405 32.46 -4.16 20.97
CA ILE A 405 31.56 -3.74 19.91
C ILE A 405 31.41 -2.21 19.85
N ALA A 406 31.63 -1.66 18.66
CA ALA A 406 31.32 -0.27 18.38
C ALA A 406 29.81 -0.11 18.12
N LEU A 407 29.17 0.77 18.90
CA LEU A 407 27.78 1.19 18.73
C LEU A 407 27.73 2.62 18.17
N PRO A 408 26.75 2.96 17.29
CA PRO A 408 26.69 4.27 16.66
C PRO A 408 26.36 5.35 17.68
N ARG A 409 26.93 6.55 17.52
CA ARG A 409 26.58 7.67 18.40
C ARG A 409 25.15 8.11 18.11
N ILE A 410 24.32 8.11 19.14
CA ILE A 410 22.92 8.55 19.05
C ILE A 410 22.90 10.08 18.89
N VAL A 411 22.17 10.60 17.91
CA VAL A 411 22.08 12.04 17.58
C VAL A 411 20.65 12.42 17.17
N PRO A 412 20.20 13.67 17.39
CA PRO A 412 18.82 14.07 17.11
C PRO A 412 18.39 13.79 15.66
N SER A 413 17.17 13.29 15.49
CA SER A 413 16.53 12.93 14.21
C SER A 413 16.54 14.07 13.18
N ALA A 414 16.59 15.33 13.62
CA ALA A 414 16.94 16.49 12.80
C ALA A 414 18.24 17.11 13.33
N HIS A 415 19.31 17.14 12.52
CA HIS A 415 20.57 17.78 12.91
C HIS A 415 21.41 18.24 11.71
N ALA A 416 21.77 19.52 11.68
CA ALA A 416 22.35 20.21 10.50
C ALA A 416 23.70 19.64 9.97
N THR A 417 24.44 18.88 10.78
CA THR A 417 25.79 18.38 10.47
C THR A 417 26.11 16.96 10.96
N ALA A 418 25.29 16.32 11.78
CA ALA A 418 25.71 15.12 12.53
C ALA A 418 25.81 13.87 11.64
N TYR A 419 24.99 13.81 10.58
CA TYR A 419 24.96 12.75 9.58
C TYR A 419 25.88 13.02 8.38
N GLY A 420 26.67 14.09 8.40
CA GLY A 420 27.67 14.40 7.38
C GLY A 420 27.08 14.77 6.01
N LYS A 421 27.65 14.22 4.93
CA LYS A 421 27.33 14.55 3.53
C LYS A 421 27.70 13.41 2.57
N LEU A 422 27.01 13.34 1.44
CA LEU A 422 27.28 12.33 0.42
C LEU A 422 28.70 12.43 -0.16
N ALA A 423 29.42 11.31 -0.21
CA ALA A 423 30.77 11.22 -0.80
C ALA A 423 30.77 10.88 -2.30
N SER A 424 29.69 10.24 -2.77
CA SER A 424 29.46 9.77 -4.15
C SER A 424 28.06 10.21 -4.63
N THR A 425 27.56 9.60 -5.73
CA THR A 425 26.31 9.95 -6.45
C THR A 425 26.32 11.33 -7.13
N ALA A 426 25.30 11.62 -7.92
CA ALA A 426 25.00 12.91 -8.51
C ALA A 426 24.82 14.02 -7.45
N LEU A 427 24.50 13.67 -6.20
CA LEU A 427 24.32 14.60 -5.08
C LEU A 427 25.55 14.68 -4.16
N LYS A 428 26.74 14.31 -4.65
CA LYS A 428 28.01 14.42 -3.91
C LYS A 428 28.18 15.82 -3.28
N GLY A 429 28.41 15.83 -1.96
CA GLY A 429 28.58 17.04 -1.16
C GLY A 429 27.30 17.58 -0.52
N VAL A 430 26.11 17.12 -0.94
CA VAL A 430 24.83 17.45 -0.27
C VAL A 430 24.81 16.81 1.12
N ARG A 431 24.39 17.58 2.13
CA ARG A 431 24.35 17.12 3.52
C ARG A 431 23.19 16.18 3.78
N ILE A 432 23.44 15.15 4.59
CA ILE A 432 22.38 14.41 5.26
C ILE A 432 22.09 15.17 6.56
N THR A 433 20.82 15.50 6.82
CA THR A 433 20.44 16.30 8.01
C THR A 433 19.18 15.81 8.72
N GLY A 434 18.50 14.80 8.18
CA GLY A 434 17.37 14.13 8.82
C GLY A 434 17.55 12.62 8.81
N CYS A 435 17.17 11.96 9.90
CA CYS A 435 17.13 10.50 10.02
C CYS A 435 15.99 10.08 10.94
N LEU A 436 15.10 9.20 10.46
CA LEU A 436 13.97 8.65 11.23
C LEU A 436 13.70 7.22 10.78
N GLY A 437 13.43 6.31 11.72
CA GLY A 437 12.94 4.96 11.37
C GLY A 437 11.57 5.03 10.66
N ASP A 438 11.34 4.14 9.70
CA ASP A 438 10.20 4.18 8.74
C ASP A 438 8.84 4.57 9.34
N GLN A 439 8.40 3.90 10.40
CA GLN A 439 7.09 4.14 10.97
C GLN A 439 7.00 5.46 11.75
N SER A 440 8.12 5.91 12.33
CA SER A 440 8.27 7.22 12.97
C SER A 440 8.32 8.34 11.93
N ALA A 441 9.01 8.12 10.80
CA ALA A 441 8.98 9.02 9.65
C ALA A 441 7.56 9.15 9.07
N ALA A 442 6.82 8.05 8.89
CA ALA A 442 5.43 8.11 8.46
C ALA A 442 4.53 8.92 9.42
N LEU A 443 4.76 8.85 10.74
CA LEU A 443 4.06 9.71 11.72
C LEU A 443 4.40 11.20 11.54
N VAL A 444 5.67 11.55 11.30
CA VAL A 444 6.09 12.92 10.98
C VAL A 444 5.47 13.41 9.67
N GLY A 445 5.50 12.60 8.60
CA GLY A 445 4.94 12.93 7.29
C GLY A 445 3.41 13.05 7.25
N GLN A 446 2.71 12.45 8.22
CA GLN A 446 1.26 12.64 8.44
C GLN A 446 0.94 13.89 9.28
N GLY A 447 1.96 14.64 9.74
CA GLY A 447 1.77 15.78 10.64
C GLY A 447 1.42 15.36 12.07
N GLY A 448 1.91 14.21 12.53
CA GLY A 448 1.71 13.65 13.87
C GLY A 448 2.53 14.33 14.96
N PHE A 449 2.55 15.67 14.98
CA PHE A 449 3.33 16.47 15.93
C PHE A 449 2.65 16.71 17.27
N SER A 450 1.32 16.60 17.32
CA SER A 450 0.51 16.79 18.52
C SER A 450 0.11 15.46 19.15
N GLN A 451 0.12 15.43 20.48
CA GLN A 451 -0.44 14.33 21.28
C GLN A 451 -1.88 14.02 20.84
N GLY A 452 -2.23 12.74 20.74
CA GLY A 452 -3.58 12.28 20.35
C GLY A 452 -3.77 12.01 18.87
N ARG A 453 -2.83 12.44 18.02
CA ARG A 453 -2.85 12.07 16.60
C ARG A 453 -2.21 10.69 16.41
N ALA A 454 -2.97 9.78 15.82
CA ALA A 454 -2.51 8.46 15.43
C ALA A 454 -2.37 8.35 13.90
N LYS A 455 -1.46 7.49 13.45
CA LYS A 455 -1.39 7.04 12.05
C LYS A 455 -1.44 5.53 11.96
N ASN A 456 -1.93 4.97 10.84
CA ASN A 456 -1.79 3.55 10.51
C ASN A 456 -1.32 3.35 9.05
N THR A 457 -0.17 2.68 8.91
CA THR A 457 0.42 2.33 7.61
C THR A 457 0.02 0.92 7.21
N TYR A 458 -0.78 0.76 6.14
CA TYR A 458 -1.29 -0.54 5.69
C TYR A 458 -0.42 -1.16 4.59
N GLY A 459 0.57 -1.97 4.99
CA GLY A 459 1.41 -2.78 4.10
C GLY A 459 1.00 -4.25 4.07
N THR A 460 2.00 -5.15 4.09
CA THR A 460 1.81 -6.60 4.27
C THR A 460 1.17 -6.90 5.63
N GLY A 461 1.68 -6.27 6.69
CA GLY A 461 1.02 -6.06 7.97
C GLY A 461 0.49 -4.62 8.07
N ALA A 462 0.12 -4.16 9.26
CA ALA A 462 -0.16 -2.74 9.51
C ALA A 462 0.54 -2.24 10.77
N PHE A 463 0.95 -0.97 10.79
CA PHE A 463 1.73 -0.37 11.87
C PHE A 463 1.09 0.94 12.32
N LEU A 464 0.54 0.90 13.53
CA LEU A 464 -0.09 2.03 14.20
C LEU A 464 0.92 2.71 15.11
N LEU A 465 1.04 4.04 15.02
CA LEU A 465 1.73 4.86 16.01
C LEU A 465 0.78 5.96 16.51
N LEU A 466 0.74 6.17 17.83
CA LEU A 466 0.06 7.28 18.49
C LEU A 466 1.11 8.18 19.15
N ASN A 467 1.15 9.48 18.81
CA ASN A 467 1.97 10.45 19.54
C ASN A 467 1.41 10.64 20.97
N VAL A 468 2.24 10.38 21.98
CA VAL A 468 1.90 10.52 23.42
C VAL A 468 2.56 11.72 24.10
N GLY A 469 3.20 12.60 23.33
CA GLY A 469 3.83 13.83 23.83
C GLY A 469 5.28 13.62 24.29
N THR A 470 5.74 14.43 25.25
CA THR A 470 7.15 14.56 25.66
C THR A 470 7.59 13.60 26.76
N LYS A 471 6.75 12.63 27.12
CA LYS A 471 7.06 11.60 28.11
C LYS A 471 6.75 10.21 27.53
N PRO A 472 7.60 9.20 27.74
CA PRO A 472 7.27 7.84 27.34
C PRO A 472 6.11 7.31 28.19
N VAL A 473 5.20 6.58 27.54
CA VAL A 473 4.15 5.79 28.20
C VAL A 473 4.56 4.34 28.06
N ILE A 474 4.89 3.66 29.18
CA ILE A 474 5.19 2.22 29.18
C ILE A 474 3.87 1.44 29.12
N SER A 475 3.73 0.57 28.12
CA SER A 475 2.47 -0.16 27.90
C SER A 475 2.21 -1.22 28.96
N SER A 476 0.97 -1.29 29.42
CA SER A 476 0.40 -2.40 30.20
C SER A 476 -0.43 -3.37 29.34
N HIS A 477 -0.75 -3.00 28.11
CA HIS A 477 -1.54 -3.78 27.14
C HIS A 477 -0.70 -4.44 26.03
N GLY A 478 0.62 -4.53 26.22
CA GLY A 478 1.54 -5.20 25.29
C GLY A 478 1.83 -4.44 24.00
N LEU A 479 1.68 -3.13 23.99
CA LEU A 479 2.19 -2.23 22.96
C LEU A 479 3.69 -1.96 23.18
N MET A 480 4.35 -1.40 22.16
CA MET A 480 5.75 -0.97 22.21
C MET A 480 5.80 0.53 22.50
N SER A 481 6.76 0.97 23.33
CA SER A 481 6.94 2.37 23.71
C SER A 481 8.21 2.91 23.05
N THR A 482 8.07 3.89 22.16
CA THR A 482 9.16 4.27 21.23
C THR A 482 9.32 5.78 21.08
N VAL A 483 10.39 6.21 20.43
CA VAL A 483 10.64 7.62 20.10
C VAL A 483 9.98 7.95 18.76
N ALA A 484 9.06 8.91 18.78
CA ALA A 484 8.39 9.41 17.58
C ALA A 484 9.33 10.26 16.73
N PHE A 485 10.07 11.18 17.37
CA PHE A 485 11.13 11.97 16.76
C PHE A 485 11.92 12.74 17.82
N ASP A 486 13.19 13.04 17.56
CA ASP A 486 13.98 13.99 18.32
C ASP A 486 14.38 15.20 17.45
N PHE A 487 13.70 16.33 17.68
CA PHE A 487 13.99 17.62 17.04
C PHE A 487 14.55 18.64 18.06
N SER A 488 15.17 18.17 19.15
CA SER A 488 15.70 19.00 20.24
C SER A 488 16.74 20.03 19.78
N ALA A 489 17.58 19.67 18.79
CA ALA A 489 18.54 20.58 18.17
C ALA A 489 17.91 21.78 17.44
N GLN A 490 16.59 21.75 17.20
CA GLN A 490 15.78 22.82 16.60
C GLN A 490 14.87 23.50 17.64
N GLY A 491 15.06 23.24 18.94
CA GLY A 491 14.27 23.83 20.03
C GLY A 491 12.90 23.17 20.25
N VAL A 492 12.62 22.05 19.57
CA VAL A 492 11.39 21.27 19.74
C VAL A 492 11.66 20.09 20.68
N PRO A 493 10.94 19.96 21.81
CA PRO A 493 11.12 18.81 22.70
C PRO A 493 10.94 17.46 21.97
N PRO A 494 11.70 16.42 22.33
CA PRO A 494 11.49 15.08 21.79
C PRO A 494 10.07 14.58 22.03
N ALA A 495 9.54 13.81 21.08
CA ALA A 495 8.22 13.20 21.18
C ALA A 495 8.32 11.67 21.23
N TYR A 496 7.40 11.06 21.96
CA TYR A 496 7.27 9.62 22.10
C TYR A 496 6.00 9.11 21.41
N ALA A 497 5.99 7.84 21.06
CA ALA A 497 4.81 7.15 20.58
C ALA A 497 4.57 5.83 21.31
N LEU A 498 3.29 5.47 21.42
CA LEU A 498 2.91 4.06 21.54
C LEU A 498 2.81 3.47 20.13
N GLU A 499 3.27 2.24 19.96
CA GLU A 499 3.23 1.49 18.71
C GLU A 499 2.54 0.15 18.89
N GLY A 500 1.71 -0.22 17.93
CA GLY A 500 1.14 -1.56 17.82
C GLY A 500 1.18 -2.04 16.38
N SER A 501 1.41 -3.35 16.19
CA SER A 501 1.56 -3.96 14.88
C SER A 501 0.53 -5.06 14.64
N ILE A 502 0.08 -5.15 13.39
CA ILE A 502 -0.83 -6.18 12.88
C ILE A 502 -0.02 -7.03 11.92
N ALA A 503 0.23 -8.30 12.25
CA ALA A 503 1.01 -9.22 11.40
C ALA A 503 0.43 -9.35 9.99
N VAL A 504 -0.91 -9.41 9.90
CA VAL A 504 -1.63 -9.79 8.70
C VAL A 504 -2.68 -8.73 8.34
N ALA A 505 -2.31 -7.84 7.41
CA ALA A 505 -3.21 -6.86 6.79
C ALA A 505 -3.27 -7.13 5.28
N GLY A 506 -2.45 -6.48 4.45
CA GLY A 506 -2.41 -6.71 3.00
C GLY A 506 -2.02 -8.14 2.59
N SER A 507 -1.34 -8.89 3.47
CA SER A 507 -1.11 -10.33 3.27
C SER A 507 -2.40 -11.15 3.26
N SER A 508 -3.47 -10.76 3.95
CA SER A 508 -4.77 -11.42 3.87
C SER A 508 -5.41 -11.28 2.48
N VAL A 509 -5.24 -10.11 1.84
CA VAL A 509 -5.66 -9.86 0.46
C VAL A 509 -4.87 -10.73 -0.51
N LYS A 510 -3.53 -10.79 -0.34
CA LYS A 510 -2.65 -11.68 -1.11
C LYS A 510 -3.00 -13.16 -0.92
N PHE A 511 -3.45 -13.57 0.27
CA PHE A 511 -3.91 -14.93 0.54
C PHE A 511 -5.20 -15.28 -0.23
N LEU A 512 -6.22 -14.41 -0.22
CA LEU A 512 -7.42 -14.63 -1.05
C LEU A 512 -7.08 -14.73 -2.55
N MET A 513 -6.12 -13.91 -3.00
CA MET A 513 -5.65 -13.85 -4.39
C MET A 513 -4.91 -15.14 -4.78
N ASN A 514 -3.82 -15.45 -4.07
CA ASN A 514 -2.86 -16.49 -4.45
C ASN A 514 -3.27 -17.89 -4.00
N ASN A 515 -3.83 -18.03 -2.80
CA ASN A 515 -4.11 -19.32 -2.18
C ASN A 515 -5.54 -19.80 -2.44
N LEU A 516 -6.51 -18.88 -2.49
CA LEU A 516 -7.92 -19.23 -2.72
C LEU A 516 -8.42 -18.91 -4.15
N GLY A 517 -7.63 -18.21 -4.96
CA GLY A 517 -7.96 -17.89 -6.36
C GLY A 517 -9.23 -17.03 -6.51
N PHE A 518 -9.51 -16.14 -5.56
CA PHE A 518 -10.72 -15.31 -5.58
C PHE A 518 -10.68 -14.25 -6.68
N PHE A 519 -9.49 -13.69 -6.95
CA PHE A 519 -9.19 -12.68 -7.95
C PHE A 519 -7.70 -12.75 -8.34
N ARG A 520 -7.30 -12.08 -9.42
CA ARG A 520 -5.91 -12.07 -9.91
C ARG A 520 -5.07 -10.90 -9.39
N ASP A 521 -5.71 -9.76 -9.15
CA ASP A 521 -5.05 -8.50 -8.80
C ASP A 521 -5.59 -7.97 -7.46
N SER A 522 -4.72 -7.51 -6.57
CA SER A 522 -5.08 -7.15 -5.20
C SER A 522 -6.18 -6.07 -5.11
N HIS A 523 -6.22 -5.12 -6.06
CA HIS A 523 -7.23 -4.06 -6.10
C HIS A 523 -8.66 -4.60 -6.29
N LYS A 524 -8.82 -5.80 -6.88
CA LYS A 524 -10.12 -6.46 -7.11
C LYS A 524 -10.81 -6.93 -5.83
N ILE A 525 -10.14 -6.95 -4.67
CA ILE A 525 -10.82 -7.28 -3.40
C ILE A 525 -11.97 -6.31 -3.11
N SER A 526 -11.81 -5.02 -3.43
CA SER A 526 -12.83 -4.02 -3.18
C SER A 526 -14.04 -4.24 -4.09
N GLU A 527 -13.82 -4.52 -5.37
CA GLU A 527 -14.91 -4.87 -6.32
C GLU A 527 -15.67 -6.12 -5.84
N LEU A 528 -14.95 -7.16 -5.42
CA LEU A 528 -15.56 -8.39 -4.91
C LEU A 528 -16.33 -8.17 -3.60
N ALA A 529 -15.81 -7.35 -2.69
CA ALA A 529 -16.49 -7.03 -1.43
C ALA A 529 -17.75 -6.14 -1.64
N HIS A 530 -17.84 -5.40 -2.74
CA HIS A 530 -19.03 -4.63 -3.13
C HIS A 530 -20.13 -5.47 -3.79
N THR A 531 -19.89 -6.73 -4.18
CA THR A 531 -20.96 -7.61 -4.71
C THR A 531 -21.97 -8.02 -3.63
N VAL A 532 -21.74 -7.64 -2.38
CA VAL A 532 -22.55 -7.98 -1.20
C VAL A 532 -22.72 -6.75 -0.29
N PRO A 533 -23.84 -6.61 0.43
CA PRO A 533 -24.11 -5.45 1.27
C PRO A 533 -23.34 -5.45 2.61
N ASP A 534 -22.96 -6.63 3.12
CA ASP A 534 -22.26 -6.81 4.39
C ASP A 534 -21.38 -8.08 4.37
N ASN A 535 -20.96 -8.58 5.53
CA ASN A 535 -20.15 -9.79 5.67
C ASN A 535 -20.94 -11.11 5.61
N GLY A 536 -22.26 -11.08 5.40
CA GLY A 536 -23.11 -12.27 5.35
C GLY A 536 -23.11 -13.11 6.63
N GLY A 537 -22.75 -12.50 7.77
CA GLY A 537 -22.52 -13.19 9.03
C GLY A 537 -21.11 -13.80 9.20
N THR A 538 -20.24 -13.66 8.20
CA THR A 538 -18.86 -14.19 8.19
C THR A 538 -17.94 -13.34 9.08
N VAL A 539 -16.98 -13.96 9.77
CA VAL A 539 -15.89 -13.27 10.48
C VAL A 539 -14.58 -14.03 10.20
N PHE A 540 -13.52 -13.34 9.78
CA PHE A 540 -12.24 -13.96 9.47
C PHE A 540 -11.15 -13.48 10.43
N VAL A 541 -10.79 -14.31 11.41
CA VAL A 541 -9.62 -14.04 12.25
C VAL A 541 -8.36 -14.37 11.45
N THR A 542 -7.63 -13.36 10.97
CA THR A 542 -6.50 -13.51 10.04
C THR A 542 -5.18 -13.89 10.73
N ALA A 543 -5.23 -14.73 11.77
CA ALA A 543 -4.10 -15.08 12.63
C ALA A 543 -3.10 -16.07 11.99
N PHE A 544 -2.67 -15.87 10.73
CA PHE A 544 -1.82 -16.84 10.02
C PHE A 544 -0.51 -17.17 10.74
N SER A 545 0.05 -16.18 11.45
CA SER A 545 1.24 -16.30 12.29
C SER A 545 0.94 -15.99 13.76
N GLY A 546 -0.27 -16.32 14.24
CA GLY A 546 -0.80 -15.84 15.50
C GLY A 546 -1.35 -14.41 15.42
N LEU A 547 -1.64 -13.82 16.58
CA LEU A 547 -2.06 -12.42 16.76
C LEU A 547 -1.06 -11.69 17.67
N PHE A 548 -0.64 -10.49 17.27
CA PHE A 548 0.20 -9.60 18.09
C PHE A 548 -0.66 -8.72 19.01
N ALA A 549 -0.16 -7.55 19.41
CA ALA A 549 -0.83 -6.62 20.30
C ALA A 549 -2.27 -6.27 19.83
N PRO A 550 -3.22 -6.10 20.77
CA PRO A 550 -3.10 -6.32 22.22
C PRO A 550 -3.27 -7.80 22.63
N TYR A 551 -3.46 -8.72 21.69
CA TYR A 551 -3.88 -10.10 21.97
C TYR A 551 -2.73 -11.03 22.38
N TRP A 552 -1.61 -10.99 21.66
CA TRP A 552 -0.43 -11.84 21.88
C TRP A 552 -0.73 -13.35 21.96
N ILE A 553 -1.57 -13.83 21.02
CA ILE A 553 -1.97 -15.24 20.91
C ILE A 553 -1.15 -15.90 19.80
N ASP A 554 -0.09 -16.63 20.17
CA ASP A 554 0.74 -17.43 19.25
C ASP A 554 0.02 -18.71 18.76
N SER A 555 -0.78 -19.32 19.64
CA SER A 555 -1.53 -20.56 19.41
C SER A 555 -2.72 -20.43 18.44
N ALA A 556 -3.03 -19.23 17.96
CA ALA A 556 -4.10 -18.99 16.99
C ALA A 556 -3.63 -19.24 15.54
N LYS A 557 -4.57 -19.66 14.70
CA LYS A 557 -4.40 -19.74 13.23
C LYS A 557 -5.53 -19.03 12.49
N GLY A 558 -5.36 -18.87 11.18
CA GLY A 558 -6.35 -18.20 10.33
C GLY A 558 -7.68 -18.92 10.30
N THR A 559 -8.71 -18.36 10.95
CA THR A 559 -9.99 -19.05 11.20
C THR A 559 -11.17 -18.26 10.67
N LEU A 560 -11.99 -18.90 9.83
CA LEU A 560 -13.14 -18.30 9.15
C LEU A 560 -14.45 -18.84 9.75
N PHE A 561 -15.16 -17.99 10.49
CA PHE A 561 -16.40 -18.31 11.20
C PHE A 561 -17.64 -17.82 10.45
N GLY A 562 -18.80 -18.40 10.76
CA GLY A 562 -20.11 -17.89 10.33
C GLY A 562 -20.53 -18.26 8.91
N LEU A 563 -19.89 -19.27 8.31
CA LEU A 563 -20.27 -19.77 6.98
C LEU A 563 -21.65 -20.43 7.01
N THR A 564 -22.44 -20.15 5.97
CA THR A 564 -23.75 -20.78 5.71
C THR A 564 -23.87 -21.11 4.22
N ALA A 565 -24.93 -21.81 3.82
CA ALA A 565 -25.23 -22.06 2.41
C ALA A 565 -25.47 -20.76 1.58
N HIS A 566 -25.68 -19.62 2.24
CA HIS A 566 -25.80 -18.30 1.60
C HIS A 566 -24.44 -17.58 1.42
N THR A 567 -23.36 -18.06 2.04
CA THR A 567 -22.07 -17.35 2.01
C THR A 567 -21.45 -17.35 0.61
N GLN A 568 -21.05 -16.16 0.15
CA GLN A 568 -20.45 -15.94 -1.17
C GLN A 568 -19.01 -15.44 -1.03
N ARG A 569 -18.23 -15.46 -2.12
CA ARG A 569 -16.86 -14.93 -2.13
C ARG A 569 -16.79 -13.45 -1.69
N GLY A 570 -17.81 -12.65 -2.03
CA GLY A 570 -17.93 -11.26 -1.57
C GLY A 570 -18.02 -11.13 -0.05
N HIS A 571 -18.79 -11.99 0.62
CA HIS A 571 -18.91 -12.00 2.09
C HIS A 571 -17.57 -12.27 2.78
N ILE A 572 -16.74 -13.16 2.22
CA ILE A 572 -15.40 -13.48 2.72
C ILE A 572 -14.41 -12.34 2.42
N ALA A 573 -14.46 -11.74 1.22
CA ALA A 573 -13.67 -10.55 0.88
C ALA A 573 -13.99 -9.37 1.81
N ARG A 574 -15.27 -9.16 2.12
CA ARG A 574 -15.73 -8.18 3.11
C ARG A 574 -15.17 -8.47 4.51
N ALA A 575 -15.36 -9.69 5.02
CA ALA A 575 -14.84 -10.10 6.32
C ALA A 575 -13.31 -9.97 6.44
N THR A 576 -12.58 -10.08 5.32
CA THR A 576 -11.12 -9.90 5.25
C THR A 576 -10.70 -8.43 5.44
N LEU A 577 -11.42 -7.49 4.83
CA LEU A 577 -11.20 -6.05 5.05
C LEU A 577 -11.61 -5.65 6.48
N GLU A 578 -12.77 -6.13 6.94
CA GLU A 578 -13.26 -5.89 8.31
C GLU A 578 -12.28 -6.42 9.37
N ALA A 579 -11.66 -7.58 9.16
CA ALA A 579 -10.66 -8.14 10.07
C ALA A 579 -9.49 -7.17 10.35
N THR A 580 -9.00 -6.49 9.31
CA THR A 580 -7.96 -5.46 9.48
C THR A 580 -8.51 -4.27 10.29
N CYS A 581 -9.76 -3.86 10.03
CA CYS A 581 -10.40 -2.75 10.74
C CYS A 581 -10.61 -3.04 12.23
N PHE A 582 -10.98 -4.27 12.59
CA PHE A 582 -11.14 -4.70 13.98
C PHE A 582 -9.80 -4.82 14.73
N GLN A 583 -8.75 -5.32 14.07
CA GLN A 583 -7.40 -5.36 14.65
C GLN A 583 -6.85 -3.94 14.87
N THR A 584 -7.04 -3.02 13.91
CA THR A 584 -6.71 -1.59 14.07
C THR A 584 -7.43 -1.01 15.28
N ARG A 585 -8.73 -1.27 15.44
CA ARG A 585 -9.49 -0.82 16.61
C ARG A 585 -8.95 -1.38 17.91
N ALA A 586 -8.62 -2.66 17.98
CA ALA A 586 -8.10 -3.29 19.20
C ALA A 586 -6.79 -2.63 19.68
N ILE A 587 -5.91 -2.27 18.74
CA ILE A 587 -4.67 -1.56 19.05
C ILE A 587 -4.97 -0.11 19.50
N LEU A 588 -5.90 0.59 18.84
CA LEU A 588 -6.29 1.95 19.23
C LEU A 588 -6.98 1.99 20.61
N ASP A 589 -7.86 1.03 20.91
CA ASP A 589 -8.50 0.85 22.23
C ASP A 589 -7.41 0.67 23.32
N ALA A 590 -6.38 -0.14 23.05
CA ALA A 590 -5.24 -0.34 23.95
C ALA A 590 -4.34 0.90 24.09
N MET A 591 -4.06 1.61 22.99
CA MET A 591 -3.28 2.85 22.99
C MET A 591 -3.94 3.93 23.85
N GLN A 592 -5.26 4.07 23.75
CA GLN A 592 -6.05 5.00 24.56
C GLN A 592 -6.08 4.57 26.03
N ALA A 593 -6.14 3.26 26.31
CA ALA A 593 -6.11 2.72 27.68
C ALA A 593 -4.76 2.96 28.38
N ASP A 594 -3.62 2.77 27.69
CA ASP A 594 -2.29 3.00 28.27
C ASP A 594 -1.95 4.49 28.41
N SER A 595 -2.29 5.32 27.42
CA SER A 595 -1.88 6.73 27.39
C SER A 595 -2.85 7.69 28.08
N GLY A 596 -4.12 7.30 28.24
CA GLY A 596 -5.19 8.20 28.66
C GLY A 596 -5.53 9.30 27.63
N VAL A 597 -4.96 9.23 26.41
CA VAL A 597 -5.11 10.26 25.38
C VAL A 597 -6.29 9.93 24.47
N THR A 598 -7.25 10.85 24.38
CA THR A 598 -8.38 10.75 23.43
C THR A 598 -7.88 10.85 21.99
N LEU A 599 -8.18 9.84 21.18
CA LEU A 599 -7.90 9.83 19.74
C LEU A 599 -8.83 10.80 19.00
N THR A 600 -8.27 11.69 18.17
CA THR A 600 -9.04 12.69 17.40
C THR A 600 -9.36 12.25 15.98
N ASP A 601 -8.37 11.66 15.31
CA ASP A 601 -8.38 11.22 13.92
C ASP A 601 -7.36 10.09 13.74
N LEU A 602 -7.57 9.27 12.71
CA LEU A 602 -6.61 8.28 12.27
C LEU A 602 -6.10 8.66 10.87
N ALA A 603 -4.87 9.14 10.78
CA ALA A 603 -4.19 9.32 9.51
C ALA A 603 -3.82 7.95 8.90
N VAL A 604 -3.93 7.77 7.59
CA VAL A 604 -3.72 6.47 6.95
C VAL A 604 -2.91 6.56 5.66
N ASP A 605 -2.06 5.57 5.44
CA ASP A 605 -1.25 5.42 4.22
C ASP A 605 -1.00 3.93 3.90
N GLY A 606 -0.20 3.66 2.87
CA GLY A 606 0.05 2.30 2.39
C GLY A 606 -1.04 1.71 1.51
N GLY A 607 -0.79 0.52 0.95
CA GLY A 607 -1.54 -0.06 -0.16
C GLY A 607 -3.02 -0.38 0.11
N MET A 608 -3.39 -0.76 1.33
CA MET A 608 -4.81 -1.04 1.64
C MET A 608 -5.64 0.24 1.79
N SER A 609 -5.02 1.38 2.13
CA SER A 609 -5.73 2.67 2.27
C SER A 609 -6.37 3.16 0.96
N ASN A 610 -5.94 2.61 -0.18
CA ASN A 610 -6.56 2.82 -1.49
C ASN A 610 -8.01 2.31 -1.55
N SER A 611 -8.39 1.32 -0.73
CA SER A 611 -9.76 0.81 -0.67
C SER A 611 -10.64 1.76 0.14
N GLU A 612 -11.47 2.55 -0.55
CA GLU A 612 -12.45 3.44 0.09
C GLU A 612 -13.41 2.66 0.99
N LEU A 613 -13.77 1.44 0.57
CA LEU A 613 -14.57 0.51 1.36
C LEU A 613 -13.89 0.17 2.69
N CYS A 614 -12.58 -0.11 2.67
CA CYS A 614 -11.82 -0.38 3.88
C CYS A 614 -11.70 0.87 4.76
N MET A 615 -11.51 2.06 4.18
CA MET A 615 -11.35 3.30 4.96
C MET A 615 -12.67 3.79 5.58
N GLN A 616 -13.78 3.65 4.86
CA GLN A 616 -15.11 3.90 5.42
C GLN A 616 -15.46 2.87 6.51
N THR A 617 -15.19 1.59 6.27
CA THR A 617 -15.35 0.54 7.30
C THR A 617 -14.44 0.82 8.51
N GLN A 618 -13.22 1.32 8.28
CA GLN A 618 -12.32 1.67 9.37
C GLN A 618 -12.92 2.77 10.24
N ALA A 619 -13.35 3.89 9.64
CA ALA A 619 -14.01 5.01 10.33
C ALA A 619 -15.29 4.56 11.07
N ASP A 620 -16.11 3.72 10.44
CA ASP A 620 -17.31 3.13 11.04
C ASP A 620 -16.98 2.26 12.27
N ILE A 621 -15.89 1.50 12.23
CA ILE A 621 -15.47 0.63 13.33
C ILE A 621 -14.83 1.41 14.48
N ILE A 622 -14.00 2.43 14.22
CA ILE A 622 -13.30 3.21 15.26
C ILE A 622 -14.11 4.43 15.76
N GLN A 623 -15.15 4.83 15.05
CA GLN A 623 -16.04 5.95 15.40
C GLN A 623 -15.34 7.32 15.50
N ILE A 624 -14.18 7.47 14.86
CA ILE A 624 -13.47 8.74 14.63
C ILE A 624 -13.16 8.90 13.12
N PRO A 625 -12.89 10.11 12.61
CA PRO A 625 -12.55 10.32 11.21
C PRO A 625 -11.25 9.60 10.80
N VAL A 626 -11.23 9.08 9.58
CA VAL A 626 -10.03 8.56 8.91
C VAL A 626 -9.58 9.55 7.84
N ASP A 627 -8.32 9.95 7.89
CA ASP A 627 -7.70 10.99 7.06
C ASP A 627 -6.67 10.36 6.10
N ARG A 628 -6.97 10.38 4.79
CA ARG A 628 -6.11 9.81 3.74
C ARG A 628 -5.57 10.92 2.83
N PRO A 629 -4.26 11.20 2.82
CA PRO A 629 -3.67 12.17 1.90
C PRO A 629 -3.67 11.70 0.45
N GLN A 630 -3.61 12.66 -0.48
CA GLN A 630 -3.46 12.36 -1.91
C GLN A 630 -2.05 11.85 -2.21
N MET A 631 -1.02 12.52 -1.68
CA MET A 631 0.37 12.08 -1.71
C MET A 631 0.60 11.04 -0.60
N ARG A 632 0.99 9.83 -0.99
CA ARG A 632 1.00 8.61 -0.13
C ARG A 632 2.38 8.19 0.38
N GLU A 633 3.43 8.85 -0.07
CA GLU A 633 4.84 8.58 0.29
C GLU A 633 5.19 9.30 1.61
N THR A 634 4.34 9.12 2.63
CA THR A 634 4.41 9.83 3.92
C THR A 634 5.67 9.48 4.71
N THR A 635 6.16 8.25 4.60
CA THR A 635 7.44 7.80 5.16
C THR A 635 8.60 8.67 4.64
N ALA A 636 8.76 8.77 3.33
CA ALA A 636 9.79 9.62 2.71
C ALA A 636 9.57 11.12 3.01
N LEU A 637 8.32 11.60 3.01
CA LEU A 637 8.03 12.98 3.40
C LEU A 637 8.48 13.27 4.84
N GLY A 638 8.35 12.32 5.77
CA GLY A 638 8.79 12.49 7.16
C GLY A 638 10.29 12.73 7.31
N ALA A 639 11.09 11.96 6.58
CA ALA A 639 12.54 12.18 6.53
C ALA A 639 12.90 13.49 5.81
N ALA A 640 12.17 13.86 4.75
CA ALA A 640 12.33 15.16 4.11
C ALA A 640 12.03 16.32 5.09
N ILE A 641 10.95 16.22 5.87
CA ILE A 641 10.59 17.18 6.92
C ILE A 641 11.72 17.32 7.93
N ALA A 642 12.23 16.21 8.49
CA ALA A 642 13.33 16.25 9.45
C ALA A 642 14.59 16.93 8.88
N ALA A 643 14.96 16.60 7.63
CA ALA A 643 16.11 17.18 6.96
C ALA A 643 15.95 18.68 6.64
N GLY A 644 14.77 19.08 6.15
CA GLY A 644 14.44 20.47 5.85
C GLY A 644 14.34 21.34 7.10
N PHE A 645 13.80 20.79 8.19
CA PHE A 645 13.74 21.45 9.50
C PHE A 645 15.16 21.69 10.07
N ALA A 646 16.05 20.69 9.94
CA ALA A 646 17.45 20.81 10.34
C ALA A 646 18.27 21.88 9.56
N VAL A 647 17.82 22.31 8.38
CA VAL A 647 18.48 23.37 7.57
C VAL A 647 17.63 24.64 7.40
N GLY A 648 16.50 24.73 8.10
CA GLY A 648 15.65 25.93 8.12
C GLY A 648 14.83 26.19 6.84
N VAL A 649 14.50 25.15 6.07
CA VAL A 649 13.45 25.24 5.02
C VAL A 649 12.10 25.53 5.66
N TRP A 650 11.80 24.81 6.74
CA TRP A 650 10.71 25.09 7.65
C TRP A 650 11.30 25.49 9.01
N LYS A 651 10.69 26.47 9.68
CA LYS A 651 11.21 27.10 10.91
C LYS A 651 10.43 26.76 12.17
N SER A 652 9.21 26.24 12.02
CA SER A 652 8.37 25.80 13.13
C SER A 652 7.51 24.61 12.75
N LEU A 653 6.99 23.88 13.74
CA LEU A 653 6.00 22.82 13.51
C LEU A 653 4.67 23.37 12.95
N ASP A 654 4.39 24.67 13.13
CA ASP A 654 3.18 25.30 12.58
C ASP A 654 3.26 25.46 11.06
N GLU A 655 4.44 25.73 10.50
CA GLU A 655 4.64 25.75 9.04
C GLU A 655 4.39 24.35 8.44
N LEU A 656 4.75 23.29 9.17
CA LEU A 656 4.55 21.90 8.74
C LEU A 656 3.08 21.46 8.72
N LYS A 657 2.16 22.16 9.41
CA LYS A 657 0.72 21.81 9.43
C LYS A 657 0.04 21.95 8.07
N ASN A 658 0.59 22.76 7.18
CA ASN A 658 0.02 23.04 5.85
C ASN A 658 0.65 22.19 4.73
N ILE A 659 1.61 21.32 5.05
CA ILE A 659 2.27 20.40 4.11
C ILE A 659 1.33 19.22 3.80
N ASN A 660 1.35 18.73 2.56
CA ASN A 660 0.57 17.55 2.11
C ASN A 660 -0.93 17.62 2.50
N GLN A 661 -1.54 18.80 2.31
CA GLN A 661 -2.98 19.02 2.56
C GLN A 661 -3.85 18.90 1.30
N GLU A 662 -3.25 18.93 0.10
CA GLU A 662 -4.01 18.88 -1.15
C GLU A 662 -4.66 17.48 -1.35
N GLY A 663 -5.89 17.49 -1.88
CA GLY A 663 -6.67 16.29 -2.19
C GLY A 663 -6.97 15.30 -1.05
N ARG A 664 -6.76 15.70 0.21
CA ARG A 664 -7.07 14.88 1.39
C ARG A 664 -8.51 14.37 1.38
N THR A 665 -8.69 13.06 1.57
CA THR A 665 -9.99 12.40 1.68
C THR A 665 -10.30 12.09 3.15
N PHE A 666 -11.39 12.64 3.69
CA PHE A 666 -11.84 12.37 5.06
C PHE A 666 -13.05 11.43 5.07
N PHE A 667 -12.87 10.22 5.60
CA PHE A 667 -13.94 9.27 5.83
C PHE A 667 -14.50 9.50 7.23
N LYS A 668 -15.74 9.97 7.33
CA LYS A 668 -16.44 10.17 8.61
C LYS A 668 -17.25 8.90 8.95
N PRO A 669 -17.43 8.55 10.24
CA PRO A 669 -18.31 7.45 10.62
C PRO A 669 -19.74 7.68 10.08
N GLN A 670 -20.27 6.71 9.35
CA GLN A 670 -21.64 6.66 8.83
C GLN A 670 -22.46 5.55 9.52
N MET A 671 -21.79 4.55 10.10
CA MET A 671 -22.41 3.49 10.87
C MET A 671 -22.77 3.93 12.31
N GLU A 672 -23.99 3.60 12.75
CA GLU A 672 -24.43 3.77 14.14
C GLU A 672 -23.48 3.04 15.11
N LYS A 673 -23.03 3.74 16.17
CA LYS A 673 -22.16 3.20 17.22
C LYS A 673 -22.59 1.84 17.74
N ARG A 674 -23.89 1.63 17.99
CA ARG A 674 -24.45 0.36 18.47
C ARG A 674 -24.18 -0.82 17.53
N ARG A 675 -24.23 -0.58 16.21
CA ARG A 675 -23.94 -1.59 15.18
C ARG A 675 -22.43 -1.87 15.10
N SER A 676 -21.61 -0.82 15.13
CA SER A 676 -20.14 -0.92 15.18
C SER A 676 -19.67 -1.76 16.39
N GLU A 677 -20.20 -1.48 17.58
CA GLU A 677 -19.93 -2.29 18.77
C GLU A 677 -20.44 -3.73 18.67
N ALA A 678 -21.60 -3.97 18.03
CA ALA A 678 -22.11 -5.34 17.85
C ALA A 678 -21.21 -6.16 16.90
N MET A 679 -20.69 -5.54 15.85
CA MET A 679 -19.70 -6.14 14.95
C MET A 679 -18.40 -6.43 15.71
N TYR A 680 -17.90 -5.49 16.49
CA TYR A 680 -16.65 -5.66 17.25
C TYR A 680 -16.77 -6.72 18.37
N ARG A 681 -17.90 -6.79 19.10
CA ARG A 681 -18.16 -7.88 20.06
C ARG A 681 -18.17 -9.26 19.38
N LYS A 682 -18.67 -9.34 18.14
CA LYS A 682 -18.65 -10.58 17.35
C LYS A 682 -17.23 -10.95 16.89
N TRP A 683 -16.42 -9.95 16.52
CA TRP A 683 -14.99 -10.12 16.26
C TRP A 683 -14.25 -10.65 17.51
N GLN A 684 -14.41 -10.01 18.67
CA GLN A 684 -13.78 -10.45 19.92
C GLN A 684 -14.16 -11.89 20.29
N LYS A 685 -15.43 -12.27 20.08
CA LYS A 685 -15.86 -13.67 20.24
C LYS A 685 -15.13 -14.62 19.28
N ALA A 686 -14.97 -14.23 18.01
CA ALA A 686 -14.25 -15.04 17.02
C ALA A 686 -12.76 -15.20 17.36
N VAL A 687 -12.10 -14.13 17.80
CA VAL A 687 -10.70 -14.18 18.30
C VAL A 687 -10.58 -15.19 19.44
N LYS A 688 -11.44 -15.08 20.46
CA LYS A 688 -11.43 -16.02 21.60
C LYS A 688 -11.71 -17.47 21.19
N MET A 689 -12.52 -17.69 20.16
CA MET A 689 -12.78 -19.03 19.61
C MET A 689 -11.66 -19.57 18.72
N SER A 690 -10.60 -18.79 18.46
CA SER A 690 -9.41 -19.19 17.70
C SER A 690 -8.16 -19.42 18.55
N GLU A 691 -8.22 -19.12 19.85
CA GLU A 691 -7.18 -19.40 20.85
C GLU A 691 -6.97 -20.91 21.03
N GLY A 692 -5.73 -21.34 21.33
CA GLY A 692 -5.43 -22.74 21.65
C GLY A 692 -5.60 -23.72 20.49
N TRP A 693 -5.47 -23.27 19.23
CA TRP A 693 -5.59 -24.14 18.07
C TRP A 693 -4.36 -25.00 17.81
N THR A 694 -3.17 -24.56 18.22
CA THR A 694 -1.94 -25.36 18.16
C THR A 694 -1.44 -25.76 19.54
N ASP A 695 -1.26 -27.06 19.76
CA ASP A 695 -0.58 -27.61 20.93
C ASP A 695 0.94 -27.51 20.82
N ASN A 696 1.63 -27.33 21.95
CA ASN A 696 3.10 -27.23 21.99
C ASN A 696 3.83 -28.48 21.45
N ASP A 697 3.21 -29.65 21.57
CA ASP A 697 3.78 -30.93 21.11
C ASP A 697 3.80 -31.04 19.57
N ASP A 698 2.91 -30.33 18.89
CA ASP A 698 2.74 -30.41 17.42
C ASP A 698 3.86 -29.65 16.66
N GLU A 699 4.54 -28.70 17.32
CA GLU A 699 5.81 -28.13 16.82
C GLU A 699 7.02 -29.04 17.13
N ALA A 700 7.06 -29.68 18.30
CA ALA A 700 8.12 -30.63 18.64
C ALA A 700 8.17 -31.83 17.66
N LEU A 701 7.01 -32.42 17.35
CA LEU A 701 6.87 -33.53 16.38
C LEU A 701 7.21 -33.13 14.93
N ARG A 702 7.20 -31.84 14.59
CA ARG A 702 7.67 -31.32 13.30
C ARG A 702 9.18 -31.09 13.28
N HIS A 703 9.78 -30.80 14.44
CA HIS A 703 11.22 -30.67 14.61
C HIS A 703 11.94 -32.03 14.71
N GLU A 704 11.31 -33.08 15.24
CA GLU A 704 11.88 -34.46 15.20
C GLU A 704 11.87 -35.09 13.80
N LYS A 705 11.13 -34.52 12.84
CA LYS A 705 10.99 -35.03 11.46
C LYS A 705 11.80 -34.24 10.42
N ARG A 706 12.71 -33.36 10.84
CA ARG A 706 13.61 -32.57 10.00
C ARG A 706 15.05 -32.73 10.45
#